data_AF-A0A936FEC7-F1
#
_entry.id   AF-A0A936FEC7-F1
#
_cell.length_a   1.000
_cell.length_b   1.000
_cell.length_c   1.000
_cell.angle_alpha   90.00
_cell.angle_beta   90.00
_cell.angle_gamma   90.00
#
_symmetry.space_group_name_H-M   'P 1'
#
loop_
_entity.id
_entity.type
_entity.pdbx_description
1 polymer ?
#
loop_
_entity_poly.entity_id
_entity_poly.type
_entity_poly.pdbx_seq_one_letter_code
_entity_poly.pdbx_strand_id
1 'polypeptide(L)'
;MTTSYDINGDVAVITLANPPVNGLGFSTRVGITEGLAKAIDDPAVKSIIITGAGNAFSGGADIKEFGTPKALKEPSLMSVILALEASPKPIVAAIHSVCMGGGLELALGCHYRVVAADTSVALPEVKLGILPGAGGTQRLPRVLGVEAALNMIVSGELVKSELLASLPDQKLFDRLAASPESVFEEAVAFAKSVADKRPLPLVRNLPCKHPQGDAYFQFTKNMVGGMSKNYPAPLKCIDAVQAATKLRFDDGLAEERRLFTTLMETPESRALRHLFLAERAASKIPDVPSDTPQRGIKAVGVIGAGTMGGGIAMNFLNAGIPVKMLEMKQEALDRGVTTIQKNYEAQVKKGKLKQDQYEQRMALLSTTLSYDDLKDADLIIEAVFEEIGVKEKVFKELDRVAKQGAILASNTSTLDVDKIASFTERPQDVVGMHFFSPANVMKLLEVVRGKATAKDVLATVMATAKRIKKTAVVSGVCDGFIGNRMVEQYLRQAGFLLDEGATPQQVDKAIEKFGFAMGPFRMSDLAGNDIGWAIRKRRATDYPDMRYSKTADKLCELGRFGQKTGAGWYDYQVGKRDAIPSTVVLDLIAQHRKDEGITPRKISDEEIVQRLVYALVNEGAHILEEGIASKSGDIDMVYLTGYGFPIWRGGPMHYASQVDLYNVAESMKRFAKNPHDDAAFWKPAPLIEKLAAEGKQFS
;
A
#
# COMPACT_ATOMS: atom_id res chain seq x y z
N MET A 1 -1.99 -26.81 -17.18
CA MET A 1 -2.58 -26.04 -18.30
C MET A 1 -3.30 -24.83 -17.71
N THR A 2 -3.23 -23.65 -18.34
CA THR A 2 -3.86 -22.42 -17.84
C THR A 2 -5.31 -22.22 -18.30
N THR A 3 -5.79 -23.11 -19.18
CA THR A 3 -7.15 -23.15 -19.70
C THR A 3 -7.55 -24.62 -19.90
N SER A 4 -8.79 -25.01 -19.67
CA SER A 4 -9.36 -26.32 -20.06
C SER A 4 -10.48 -26.15 -21.08
N TYR A 5 -10.74 -27.22 -21.82
CA TYR A 5 -11.82 -27.30 -22.81
C TYR A 5 -12.62 -28.58 -22.56
N ASP A 6 -13.91 -28.43 -22.34
CA ASP A 6 -14.83 -29.53 -22.05
C ASP A 6 -16.11 -29.37 -22.88
N ILE A 7 -16.89 -30.45 -23.03
CA ILE A 7 -18.19 -30.45 -23.73
C ILE A 7 -19.29 -30.87 -22.76
N ASN A 8 -20.36 -30.06 -22.68
CA ASN A 8 -21.59 -30.39 -21.96
C ASN A 8 -22.76 -30.47 -22.94
N GLY A 9 -22.98 -31.67 -23.49
CA GLY A 9 -23.95 -31.89 -24.57
C GLY A 9 -23.52 -31.15 -25.84
N ASP A 10 -24.28 -30.14 -26.24
CA ASP A 10 -24.03 -29.26 -27.38
C ASP A 10 -23.39 -27.91 -26.99
N VAL A 11 -22.92 -27.77 -25.76
CA VAL A 11 -22.27 -26.56 -25.23
C VAL A 11 -20.78 -26.83 -25.01
N ALA A 12 -19.90 -26.07 -25.68
CA ALA A 12 -18.48 -26.08 -25.37
C ALA A 12 -18.18 -25.20 -24.16
N VAL A 13 -17.32 -25.66 -23.26
CA VAL A 13 -16.94 -24.95 -22.03
C VAL A 13 -15.45 -24.68 -22.03
N ILE A 14 -15.08 -23.41 -22.05
CA ILE A 14 -13.70 -22.94 -21.95
C ILE A 14 -13.49 -22.39 -20.54
N THR A 15 -12.69 -23.08 -19.73
CA THR A 15 -12.45 -22.70 -18.32
C THR A 15 -11.07 -22.10 -18.15
N LEU A 16 -11.00 -20.86 -17.67
CA LEU A 16 -9.74 -20.21 -17.28
C LEU A 16 -9.22 -20.84 -15.98
N ALA A 17 -8.01 -21.39 -15.98
CA ALA A 17 -7.44 -22.15 -14.87
C ALA A 17 -5.99 -21.73 -14.58
N ASN A 18 -5.79 -20.45 -14.24
CA ASN A 18 -4.49 -19.87 -13.91
C ASN A 18 -4.50 -19.26 -12.49
N PRO A 19 -4.33 -20.06 -11.43
CA PRO A 19 -4.37 -19.59 -10.06
C PRO A 19 -3.37 -18.45 -9.77
N PRO A 20 -3.68 -17.54 -8.83
CA PRO A 20 -4.82 -17.59 -7.91
C PRO A 20 -6.10 -16.94 -8.43
N VAL A 21 -6.04 -16.14 -9.50
CA VAL A 21 -7.16 -15.29 -9.96
C VAL A 21 -7.41 -15.39 -11.47
N ASN A 22 -6.97 -16.47 -12.12
CA ASN A 22 -7.14 -16.69 -13.55
C ASN A 22 -6.64 -15.52 -14.41
N GLY A 23 -5.38 -15.13 -14.15
CA GLY A 23 -4.72 -14.04 -14.87
C GLY A 23 -4.64 -14.33 -16.37
N LEU A 24 -4.93 -13.32 -17.19
CA LEU A 24 -4.95 -13.36 -18.65
C LEU A 24 -3.53 -13.24 -19.24
N GLY A 25 -2.63 -14.05 -18.72
CA GLY A 25 -1.27 -14.22 -19.25
C GLY A 25 -1.27 -14.89 -20.62
N PHE A 26 -0.13 -14.90 -21.29
CA PHE A 26 -0.01 -15.32 -22.69
C PHE A 26 -0.59 -16.73 -22.93
N SER A 27 -0.27 -17.70 -22.07
CA SER A 27 -0.79 -19.06 -22.21
C SER A 27 -2.31 -19.16 -22.01
N THR A 28 -2.88 -18.35 -21.12
CA THR A 28 -4.35 -18.28 -20.93
C THR A 28 -5.01 -17.71 -22.18
N ARG A 29 -4.44 -16.64 -22.77
CA ARG A 29 -4.97 -16.02 -24.00
C ARG A 29 -4.93 -16.98 -25.18
N VAL A 30 -3.81 -17.70 -25.35
CA VAL A 30 -3.67 -18.78 -26.35
C VAL A 30 -4.73 -19.87 -26.12
N GLY A 31 -4.87 -20.35 -24.89
CA GLY A 31 -5.83 -21.40 -24.56
C GLY A 31 -7.28 -21.01 -24.84
N ILE A 32 -7.65 -19.73 -24.63
CA ILE A 32 -8.99 -19.23 -25.01
C ILE A 32 -9.16 -19.30 -26.53
N THR A 33 -8.20 -18.81 -27.31
CA THR A 33 -8.31 -18.80 -28.78
C THR A 33 -8.32 -20.20 -29.39
N GLU A 34 -7.52 -21.13 -28.86
CA GLU A 34 -7.51 -22.53 -29.30
C GLU A 34 -8.83 -23.22 -28.96
N GLY A 35 -9.35 -23.01 -27.74
CA GLY A 35 -10.65 -23.52 -27.33
C GLY A 35 -11.79 -22.95 -28.17
N LEU A 36 -11.73 -21.67 -28.50
CA LEU A 36 -12.71 -21.00 -29.36
C LEU A 36 -12.70 -21.58 -30.78
N ALA A 37 -11.52 -21.71 -31.40
CA ALA A 37 -11.40 -22.31 -32.73
C ALA A 37 -11.96 -23.73 -32.76
N LYS A 38 -11.58 -24.57 -31.78
CA LYS A 38 -12.11 -25.93 -31.62
C LYS A 38 -13.63 -25.95 -31.48
N ALA A 39 -14.21 -25.07 -30.66
CA ALA A 39 -15.65 -24.98 -30.48
C ALA A 39 -16.37 -24.51 -31.75
N ILE A 40 -15.78 -23.62 -32.54
CA ILE A 40 -16.36 -23.12 -33.80
C ILE A 40 -16.36 -24.23 -34.85
N ASP A 41 -15.25 -24.96 -34.99
CA ASP A 41 -15.08 -25.99 -36.02
C ASP A 41 -15.93 -27.24 -35.75
N ASP A 42 -16.30 -27.50 -34.49
CA ASP A 42 -17.13 -28.67 -34.13
C ASP A 42 -18.63 -28.44 -34.44
N PRO A 43 -19.24 -29.11 -35.43
CA PRO A 43 -20.65 -28.91 -35.78
C PRO A 43 -21.64 -29.37 -34.70
N ALA A 44 -21.21 -30.23 -33.76
CA ALA A 44 -22.03 -30.67 -32.63
C ALA A 44 -22.21 -29.55 -31.59
N VAL A 45 -21.24 -28.65 -31.48
CA VAL A 45 -21.30 -27.49 -30.59
C VAL A 45 -22.22 -26.42 -31.19
N LYS A 46 -23.24 -26.01 -30.43
CA LYS A 46 -24.20 -24.96 -30.78
C LYS A 46 -24.01 -23.66 -30.01
N SER A 47 -23.39 -23.72 -28.84
CA SER A 47 -23.07 -22.53 -28.01
C SER A 47 -21.80 -22.74 -27.20
N ILE A 48 -21.23 -21.66 -26.68
CA ILE A 48 -19.95 -21.66 -25.98
C ILE A 48 -20.12 -20.95 -24.62
N ILE A 49 -19.49 -21.49 -23.59
CA ILE A 49 -19.33 -20.85 -22.29
C ILE A 49 -17.86 -20.51 -22.06
N ILE A 50 -17.61 -19.32 -21.53
CA ILE A 50 -16.33 -18.97 -20.91
C ILE A 50 -16.56 -18.79 -19.41
N THR A 51 -15.78 -19.47 -18.58
CA THR A 51 -15.86 -19.40 -17.11
C THR A 51 -14.47 -19.45 -16.48
N GLY A 52 -14.36 -19.22 -15.18
CA GLY A 52 -13.12 -19.40 -14.42
C GLY A 52 -13.16 -20.62 -13.50
N ALA A 53 -12.00 -21.17 -13.17
CA ALA A 53 -11.83 -22.18 -12.14
C ALA A 53 -11.54 -21.54 -10.78
N GLY A 54 -11.92 -22.22 -9.69
CA GLY A 54 -11.59 -21.79 -8.33
C GLY A 54 -12.35 -20.53 -7.91
N ASN A 55 -11.64 -19.51 -7.43
CA ASN A 55 -12.23 -18.35 -6.73
C ASN A 55 -12.29 -17.06 -7.57
N ALA A 56 -12.24 -17.17 -8.90
CA ALA A 56 -12.35 -16.02 -9.80
C ALA A 56 -12.86 -16.43 -11.17
N PHE A 57 -13.69 -15.62 -11.81
CA PHE A 57 -13.79 -15.64 -13.27
C PHE A 57 -12.43 -15.24 -13.86
N SER A 58 -12.02 -14.00 -13.61
CA SER A 58 -10.66 -13.51 -13.89
C SER A 58 -10.40 -12.19 -13.16
N GLY A 59 -9.21 -12.07 -12.58
CA GLY A 59 -8.69 -10.83 -11.99
C GLY A 59 -8.08 -9.87 -13.01
N GLY A 60 -8.11 -10.20 -14.31
CA GLY A 60 -7.60 -9.36 -15.38
C GLY A 60 -6.23 -9.81 -15.89
N ALA A 61 -5.44 -8.85 -16.38
CA ALA A 61 -4.14 -9.12 -16.97
C ALA A 61 -3.17 -9.80 -15.98
N ASP A 62 -2.28 -10.66 -16.48
CA ASP A 62 -1.24 -11.24 -15.63
C ASP A 62 -0.13 -10.23 -15.38
N ILE A 63 -0.10 -9.74 -14.15
CA ILE A 63 0.80 -8.66 -13.73
C ILE A 63 2.26 -9.13 -13.70
N LYS A 64 2.51 -10.46 -13.63
CA LYS A 64 3.86 -11.01 -13.78
C LYS A 64 4.42 -10.82 -15.18
N GLU A 65 3.55 -10.65 -16.19
CA GLU A 65 3.98 -10.42 -17.57
C GLU A 65 4.20 -8.93 -17.87
N PHE A 66 3.79 -8.01 -16.98
CA PHE A 66 3.91 -6.57 -17.23
C PHE A 66 5.37 -6.17 -17.42
N GLY A 67 5.66 -5.42 -18.49
CA GLY A 67 7.02 -5.02 -18.84
C GLY A 67 7.86 -6.12 -19.49
N THR A 68 7.30 -7.32 -19.72
CA THR A 68 7.98 -8.42 -20.43
C THR A 68 7.49 -8.53 -21.88
N PRO A 69 8.25 -9.16 -22.79
CA PRO A 69 7.79 -9.43 -24.16
C PRO A 69 6.50 -10.26 -24.23
N LYS A 70 6.18 -11.07 -23.21
CA LYS A 70 4.96 -11.90 -23.17
C LYS A 70 3.67 -11.07 -23.09
N ALA A 71 3.70 -9.92 -22.42
CA ALA A 71 2.53 -9.03 -22.34
C ALA A 71 2.14 -8.44 -23.71
N LEU A 72 3.09 -8.35 -24.64
CA LEU A 72 2.88 -7.80 -25.99
C LEU A 72 2.64 -8.87 -27.05
N LYS A 73 2.74 -10.15 -26.70
CA LYS A 73 2.64 -11.25 -27.66
C LYS A 73 1.19 -11.56 -28.03
N GLU A 74 0.98 -11.80 -29.33
CA GLU A 74 -0.32 -12.23 -29.89
C GLU A 74 -0.59 -13.72 -29.64
N PRO A 75 -1.83 -14.12 -29.25
CA PRO A 75 -3.02 -13.28 -29.17
C PRO A 75 -3.00 -12.32 -27.97
N SER A 76 -3.16 -11.01 -28.23
CA SER A 76 -3.39 -9.98 -27.21
C SER A 76 -4.83 -10.07 -26.71
N LEU A 77 -5.15 -9.46 -25.56
CA LEU A 77 -6.52 -9.50 -25.05
C LEU A 77 -7.52 -8.87 -26.02
N MET A 78 -7.14 -7.80 -26.74
CA MET A 78 -7.98 -7.25 -27.82
C MET A 78 -8.23 -8.27 -28.92
N SER A 79 -7.20 -8.97 -29.38
CA SER A 79 -7.36 -10.01 -30.41
C SER A 79 -8.27 -11.15 -29.95
N VAL A 80 -8.13 -11.58 -28.69
CA VAL A 80 -9.05 -12.56 -28.08
C VAL A 80 -10.49 -12.03 -28.13
N ILE A 81 -10.73 -10.80 -27.67
CA ILE A 81 -12.06 -10.19 -27.65
C ILE A 81 -12.65 -10.06 -29.06
N LEU A 82 -11.86 -9.64 -30.05
CA LEU A 82 -12.32 -9.56 -31.44
C LEU A 82 -12.69 -10.95 -31.98
N ALA A 83 -11.96 -12.00 -31.62
CA ALA A 83 -12.32 -13.36 -31.98
C ALA A 83 -13.63 -13.81 -31.32
N LEU A 84 -13.89 -13.42 -30.07
CA LEU A 84 -15.17 -13.68 -29.40
C LEU A 84 -16.34 -12.98 -30.11
N GLU A 85 -16.17 -11.70 -30.45
CA GLU A 85 -17.18 -10.91 -31.17
C GLU A 85 -17.46 -11.45 -32.58
N ALA A 86 -16.46 -12.05 -33.22
CA ALA A 86 -16.58 -12.62 -34.56
C ALA A 86 -17.14 -14.06 -34.58
N SER A 87 -17.32 -14.68 -33.41
CA SER A 87 -17.78 -16.07 -33.34
C SER A 87 -19.18 -16.23 -33.97
N PRO A 88 -19.38 -17.20 -34.87
CA PRO A 88 -20.69 -17.49 -35.45
C PRO A 88 -21.63 -18.20 -34.45
N LYS A 89 -21.11 -18.64 -33.30
CA LYS A 89 -21.85 -19.31 -32.22
C LYS A 89 -22.00 -18.37 -31.01
N PRO A 90 -23.15 -18.37 -30.32
CA PRO A 90 -23.34 -17.56 -29.13
C PRO A 90 -22.33 -17.95 -28.04
N ILE A 91 -21.82 -16.93 -27.34
CA ILE A 91 -20.84 -17.08 -26.26
C ILE A 91 -21.43 -16.46 -24.99
N VAL A 92 -21.48 -17.24 -23.92
CA VAL A 92 -21.96 -16.81 -22.60
C VAL A 92 -20.76 -16.75 -21.64
N ALA A 93 -20.48 -15.60 -21.06
CA ALA A 93 -19.59 -15.50 -19.91
C ALA A 93 -20.35 -15.93 -18.65
N ALA A 94 -19.91 -17.00 -17.99
CA ALA A 94 -20.40 -17.43 -16.68
C ALA A 94 -19.48 -16.85 -15.59
N ILE A 95 -19.94 -15.77 -14.94
CA ILE A 95 -19.11 -14.91 -14.11
C ILE A 95 -19.38 -15.19 -12.64
N HIS A 96 -18.33 -15.43 -11.85
CA HIS A 96 -18.44 -15.61 -10.40
C HIS A 96 -17.24 -15.03 -9.65
N SER A 97 -17.44 -14.77 -8.36
CA SER A 97 -16.43 -14.36 -7.37
C SER A 97 -15.71 -13.05 -7.69
N VAL A 98 -14.85 -13.02 -8.72
CA VAL A 98 -14.02 -11.89 -9.13
C VAL A 98 -14.04 -11.77 -10.66
N CYS A 99 -14.45 -10.60 -11.16
CA CYS A 99 -14.42 -10.23 -12.57
C CYS A 99 -13.88 -8.79 -12.72
N MET A 100 -12.57 -8.66 -12.91
CA MET A 100 -11.90 -7.37 -12.83
C MET A 100 -10.99 -7.09 -14.02
N GLY A 101 -10.85 -5.82 -14.37
CA GLY A 101 -9.96 -5.33 -15.42
C GLY A 101 -10.18 -6.06 -16.73
N GLY A 102 -9.11 -6.59 -17.30
CA GLY A 102 -9.17 -7.44 -18.50
C GLY A 102 -10.17 -8.61 -18.45
N GLY A 103 -10.51 -9.13 -17.26
CA GLY A 103 -11.54 -10.15 -17.09
C GLY A 103 -12.94 -9.60 -17.42
N LEU A 104 -13.25 -8.39 -16.95
CA LEU A 104 -14.48 -7.72 -17.33
C LEU A 104 -14.48 -7.32 -18.81
N GLU A 105 -13.34 -6.88 -19.34
CA GLU A 105 -13.19 -6.58 -20.78
C GLU A 105 -13.41 -7.83 -21.65
N LEU A 106 -12.92 -9.00 -21.23
CA LEU A 106 -13.18 -10.29 -21.86
C LEU A 106 -14.68 -10.61 -21.85
N ALA A 107 -15.35 -10.48 -20.70
CA ALA A 107 -16.77 -10.74 -20.56
C ALA A 107 -17.64 -9.77 -21.40
N LEU A 108 -17.22 -8.51 -21.53
CA LEU A 108 -17.85 -7.52 -22.41
C LEU A 108 -17.69 -7.86 -23.90
N GLY A 109 -16.69 -8.66 -24.26
CA GLY A 109 -16.49 -9.22 -25.60
C GLY A 109 -17.39 -10.41 -25.94
N CYS A 110 -17.95 -11.09 -24.92
CA CYS A 110 -18.93 -12.16 -25.14
C CYS A 110 -20.28 -11.60 -25.63
N HIS A 111 -21.11 -12.47 -26.22
CA HIS A 111 -22.46 -12.12 -26.63
C HIS A 111 -23.36 -11.88 -25.41
N TYR A 112 -23.25 -12.75 -24.41
CA TYR A 112 -24.07 -12.74 -23.20
C TYR A 112 -23.24 -12.91 -21.92
N ARG A 113 -23.77 -12.47 -20.78
CA ARG A 113 -23.15 -12.55 -19.45
C ARG A 113 -24.16 -13.00 -18.41
N VAL A 114 -23.89 -14.13 -17.74
CA VAL A 114 -24.61 -14.61 -16.56
C VAL A 114 -23.68 -14.44 -15.37
N VAL A 115 -24.13 -13.79 -14.29
CA VAL A 115 -23.28 -13.48 -13.14
C VAL A 115 -23.85 -14.03 -11.84
N ALA A 116 -23.00 -14.57 -10.97
CA ALA A 116 -23.36 -14.94 -9.61
C ALA A 116 -23.53 -13.70 -8.71
N ALA A 117 -24.44 -13.78 -7.74
CA ALA A 117 -24.48 -12.85 -6.61
C ALA A 117 -23.13 -12.81 -5.85
N ASP A 118 -22.90 -11.73 -5.12
CA ASP A 118 -21.67 -11.40 -4.37
C ASP A 118 -20.38 -11.27 -5.22
N THR A 119 -20.48 -11.35 -6.55
CA THR A 119 -19.34 -11.18 -7.44
C THR A 119 -18.79 -9.76 -7.36
N SER A 120 -17.47 -9.63 -7.22
CA SER A 120 -16.78 -8.35 -7.23
C SER A 120 -16.39 -7.97 -8.66
N VAL A 121 -16.93 -6.87 -9.15
CA VAL A 121 -16.80 -6.40 -10.53
C VAL A 121 -16.12 -5.04 -10.55
N ALA A 122 -15.07 -4.86 -11.38
CA ALA A 122 -14.35 -3.59 -11.45
C ALA A 122 -13.51 -3.41 -12.73
N LEU A 123 -13.13 -2.16 -13.00
CA LEU A 123 -12.04 -1.78 -13.90
C LEU A 123 -10.97 -1.00 -13.10
N PRO A 124 -10.09 -1.70 -12.35
CA PRO A 124 -9.21 -1.09 -11.36
C PRO A 124 -7.89 -0.53 -11.94
N GLU A 125 -7.74 -0.45 -13.26
CA GLU A 125 -6.52 -0.04 -13.96
C GLU A 125 -5.96 1.31 -13.48
N VAL A 126 -6.84 2.24 -13.10
CA VAL A 126 -6.47 3.55 -12.56
C VAL A 126 -5.59 3.46 -11.30
N LYS A 127 -5.75 2.39 -10.51
CA LYS A 127 -4.92 2.11 -9.31
C LYS A 127 -3.48 1.73 -9.67
N LEU A 128 -3.22 1.38 -10.93
CA LEU A 128 -1.90 1.13 -11.51
C LEU A 128 -1.39 2.29 -12.39
N GLY A 129 -2.08 3.43 -12.35
CA GLY A 129 -1.74 4.61 -13.15
C GLY A 129 -2.00 4.42 -14.64
N ILE A 130 -2.89 3.50 -15.02
CA ILE A 130 -3.30 3.22 -16.40
C ILE A 130 -4.83 3.26 -16.51
N LEU A 131 -5.37 2.94 -17.68
CA LEU A 131 -6.80 2.83 -17.93
C LEU A 131 -7.12 1.45 -18.54
N PRO A 132 -8.39 1.03 -18.63
CA PRO A 132 -8.77 -0.21 -19.33
C PRO A 132 -8.34 -0.15 -20.79
N GLY A 133 -7.60 -1.16 -21.25
CA GLY A 133 -6.86 -1.10 -22.52
C GLY A 133 -7.26 -2.14 -23.56
N ALA A 134 -8.36 -2.86 -23.34
CA ALA A 134 -8.90 -3.86 -24.25
C ALA A 134 -10.40 -3.61 -24.57
N GLY A 135 -10.79 -2.35 -24.55
CA GLY A 135 -12.11 -1.83 -24.92
C GLY A 135 -13.06 -1.63 -23.74
N GLY A 136 -12.59 -1.71 -22.50
CA GLY A 136 -13.40 -1.45 -21.31
C GLY A 136 -13.99 -0.05 -21.28
N THR A 137 -13.22 0.98 -21.68
CA THR A 137 -13.71 2.37 -21.71
C THR A 137 -14.74 2.61 -22.82
N GLN A 138 -14.77 1.71 -23.81
CA GLN A 138 -15.70 1.76 -24.93
C GLN A 138 -16.97 0.93 -24.68
N ARG A 139 -16.83 -0.28 -24.12
CA ARG A 139 -17.93 -1.23 -23.94
C ARG A 139 -18.72 -0.97 -22.67
N LEU A 140 -18.07 -0.67 -21.54
CA LEU A 140 -18.77 -0.47 -20.27
C LEU A 140 -19.81 0.66 -20.29
N PRO A 141 -19.55 1.87 -20.83
CA PRO A 141 -20.56 2.94 -20.88
C PRO A 141 -21.75 2.63 -21.79
N ARG A 142 -21.62 1.67 -22.72
CA ARG A 142 -22.72 1.20 -23.57
C ARG A 142 -23.69 0.26 -22.86
N VAL A 143 -23.23 -0.42 -21.82
CA VAL A 143 -24.03 -1.40 -21.07
C VAL A 143 -24.50 -0.89 -19.70
N LEU A 144 -23.79 0.05 -19.08
CA LEU A 144 -24.17 0.63 -17.78
C LEU A 144 -24.63 2.09 -17.85
N GLY A 145 -24.50 2.72 -19.02
CA GLY A 145 -24.59 4.17 -19.14
C GLY A 145 -23.27 4.87 -18.76
N VAL A 146 -23.12 6.11 -19.25
CA VAL A 146 -21.86 6.87 -19.16
C VAL A 146 -21.45 7.15 -17.72
N GLU A 147 -22.39 7.54 -16.85
CA GLU A 147 -22.05 7.99 -15.50
C GLU A 147 -21.56 6.84 -14.60
N ALA A 148 -22.31 5.74 -14.57
CA ALA A 148 -21.95 4.57 -13.78
C ALA A 148 -20.62 3.96 -14.25
N ALA A 149 -20.43 3.83 -15.57
CA ALA A 149 -19.18 3.34 -16.15
C ALA A 149 -18.00 4.27 -15.85
N LEU A 150 -18.17 5.59 -16.02
CA LEU A 150 -17.10 6.56 -15.74
C LEU A 150 -16.69 6.51 -14.26
N ASN A 151 -17.65 6.43 -13.34
CA ASN A 151 -17.35 6.30 -11.92
C ASN A 151 -16.56 5.01 -11.61
N MET A 152 -16.94 3.87 -12.20
CA MET A 152 -16.20 2.62 -12.04
C MET A 152 -14.76 2.71 -12.57
N ILE A 153 -14.56 3.33 -13.73
CA ILE A 153 -13.24 3.43 -14.39
C ILE A 153 -12.32 4.43 -13.69
N VAL A 154 -12.85 5.59 -13.28
CA VAL A 154 -12.06 6.66 -12.65
C VAL A 154 -11.71 6.33 -11.19
N SER A 155 -12.60 5.64 -10.47
CA SER A 155 -12.34 5.22 -9.09
C SER A 155 -11.56 3.91 -9.01
N GLY A 156 -11.79 3.00 -9.97
CA GLY A 156 -11.28 1.63 -9.91
C GLY A 156 -11.83 0.84 -8.72
N GLU A 157 -12.95 1.26 -8.15
CA GLU A 157 -13.56 0.62 -6.99
C GLU A 157 -14.34 -0.64 -7.35
N LEU A 158 -14.41 -1.55 -6.37
CA LEU A 158 -15.15 -2.80 -6.51
C LEU A 158 -16.64 -2.53 -6.34
N VAL A 159 -17.44 -3.02 -7.29
CA VAL A 159 -18.89 -2.97 -7.21
C VAL A 159 -19.43 -4.39 -7.19
N LYS A 160 -20.39 -4.66 -6.30
CA LYS A 160 -21.05 -5.96 -6.22
C LYS A 160 -22.02 -6.14 -7.39
N SER A 161 -22.09 -7.36 -7.91
CA SER A 161 -22.93 -7.75 -9.05
C SER A 161 -24.38 -7.31 -8.92
N GLU A 162 -24.96 -7.41 -7.73
CA GLU A 162 -26.36 -7.12 -7.43
C GLU A 162 -26.66 -5.63 -7.54
N LEU A 163 -25.72 -4.78 -7.11
CA LEU A 163 -25.86 -3.35 -7.26
C LEU A 163 -25.88 -2.98 -8.73
N LEU A 164 -24.97 -3.56 -9.54
CA LEU A 164 -24.93 -3.32 -10.98
C LEU A 164 -26.17 -3.87 -11.68
N ALA A 165 -26.64 -5.07 -11.29
CA ALA A 165 -27.84 -5.68 -11.84
C ALA A 165 -29.13 -4.91 -11.48
N SER A 166 -29.12 -4.16 -10.37
CA SER A 166 -30.26 -3.32 -9.96
C SER A 166 -30.34 -1.98 -10.68
N LEU A 167 -29.30 -1.59 -11.43
CA LEU A 167 -29.31 -0.34 -12.18
C LEU A 167 -30.38 -0.40 -13.29
N PRO A 168 -31.16 0.68 -13.47
CA PRO A 168 -32.20 0.71 -14.50
C PRO A 168 -31.59 0.62 -15.90
N ASP A 169 -32.23 -0.15 -16.77
CA ASP A 169 -31.87 -0.35 -18.18
C ASP A 169 -30.44 -0.86 -18.44
N GLN A 170 -29.75 -1.37 -17.40
CA GLN A 170 -28.43 -1.97 -17.54
C GLN A 170 -28.49 -3.18 -18.49
N LYS A 171 -27.45 -3.34 -19.30
CA LYS A 171 -27.23 -4.45 -20.24
C LYS A 171 -25.90 -5.15 -20.00
N LEU A 172 -25.30 -4.94 -18.83
CA LEU A 172 -24.05 -5.59 -18.46
C LEU A 172 -24.30 -7.07 -18.18
N PHE A 173 -25.34 -7.39 -17.42
CA PHE A 173 -25.71 -8.76 -17.11
C PHE A 173 -27.06 -9.11 -17.73
N ASP A 174 -27.08 -10.19 -18.51
CA ASP A 174 -28.31 -10.75 -19.08
C ASP A 174 -29.10 -11.54 -18.01
N ARG A 175 -28.39 -12.10 -17.02
CA ARG A 175 -28.98 -12.82 -15.89
C ARG A 175 -28.12 -12.73 -14.64
N LEU A 176 -28.76 -12.47 -13.50
CA LEU A 176 -28.20 -12.71 -12.18
C LEU A 176 -28.61 -14.14 -11.76
N ALA A 177 -27.63 -15.00 -11.49
CA ALA A 177 -27.85 -16.37 -11.03
C ALA A 177 -28.38 -16.39 -9.60
N ALA A 178 -29.11 -17.45 -9.26
CA ALA A 178 -29.71 -17.62 -7.93
C ALA A 178 -28.66 -17.74 -6.82
N SER A 179 -27.53 -18.39 -7.09
CA SER A 179 -26.39 -18.47 -6.18
C SER A 179 -25.05 -18.58 -6.92
N PRO A 180 -23.92 -18.38 -6.22
CA PRO A 180 -22.59 -18.66 -6.78
C PRO A 180 -22.39 -20.09 -7.25
N GLU A 181 -23.02 -21.06 -6.61
CA GLU A 181 -22.92 -22.48 -6.93
C GLU A 181 -23.71 -22.85 -8.19
N SER A 182 -24.84 -22.17 -8.45
CA SER A 182 -25.72 -22.47 -9.59
C SER A 182 -25.33 -21.77 -10.89
N VAL A 183 -24.44 -20.78 -10.84
CA VAL A 183 -24.11 -19.92 -11.99
C VAL A 183 -23.68 -20.69 -13.24
N PHE A 184 -22.94 -21.79 -13.08
CA PHE A 184 -22.49 -22.60 -14.21
C PHE A 184 -23.66 -23.32 -14.89
N GLU A 185 -24.52 -23.98 -14.11
CA GLU A 185 -25.69 -24.69 -14.62
C GLU A 185 -26.69 -23.73 -15.26
N GLU A 186 -26.90 -22.56 -14.64
CA GLU A 186 -27.75 -21.50 -15.19
C GLU A 186 -27.17 -20.91 -16.49
N ALA A 187 -25.85 -20.77 -16.58
CA ALA A 187 -25.19 -20.34 -17.82
C ALA A 187 -25.31 -21.40 -18.93
N VAL A 188 -25.22 -22.70 -18.61
CA VAL A 188 -25.47 -23.80 -19.56
C VAL A 188 -26.91 -23.75 -20.08
N ALA A 189 -27.88 -23.62 -19.18
CA ALA A 189 -29.28 -23.49 -19.57
C ALA A 189 -29.52 -22.24 -20.44
N PHE A 190 -28.89 -21.12 -20.07
CA PHE A 190 -28.99 -19.88 -20.85
C PHE A 190 -28.34 -20.01 -22.23
N ALA A 191 -27.14 -20.62 -22.32
CA ALA A 191 -26.41 -20.85 -23.57
C ALA A 191 -27.23 -21.69 -24.56
N LYS A 192 -27.88 -22.76 -24.08
CA LYS A 192 -28.82 -23.56 -24.87
C LYS A 192 -30.02 -22.74 -25.34
N SER A 193 -30.59 -21.88 -24.49
CA SER A 193 -31.75 -21.05 -24.84
C SER A 193 -31.46 -19.99 -25.93
N VAL A 194 -30.18 -19.68 -26.17
CA VAL A 194 -29.75 -18.67 -27.16
C VAL A 194 -28.98 -19.26 -28.35
N ALA A 195 -28.82 -20.59 -28.42
CA ALA A 195 -28.05 -21.30 -29.45
C ALA A 195 -28.38 -20.83 -30.88
N ASP A 196 -29.67 -20.70 -31.19
CA ASP A 196 -30.18 -20.36 -32.52
C ASP A 196 -30.50 -18.86 -32.70
N LYS A 197 -30.29 -18.02 -31.67
CA LYS A 197 -30.63 -16.59 -31.77
C LYS A 197 -29.67 -15.87 -32.72
N ARG A 198 -30.21 -15.20 -33.74
CA ARG A 198 -29.45 -14.34 -34.66
C ARG A 198 -30.24 -13.05 -34.96
N PRO A 199 -29.59 -11.90 -35.22
CA PRO A 199 -28.14 -11.67 -35.10
C PRO A 199 -27.68 -11.76 -33.64
N LEU A 200 -26.42 -12.16 -33.43
CA LEU A 200 -25.85 -12.21 -32.08
C LEU A 200 -25.65 -10.78 -31.54
N PRO A 201 -26.03 -10.51 -30.27
CA PRO A 201 -25.87 -9.18 -29.70
C PRO A 201 -24.38 -8.90 -29.43
N LEU A 202 -23.93 -7.72 -29.86
CA LEU A 202 -22.58 -7.26 -29.60
C LEU A 202 -22.64 -5.92 -28.86
N VAL A 203 -21.92 -5.83 -27.74
CA VAL A 203 -21.88 -4.60 -26.93
C VAL A 203 -21.40 -3.41 -27.76
N ARG A 204 -20.47 -3.60 -28.68
CA ARG A 204 -19.95 -2.55 -29.58
C ARG A 204 -21.01 -1.84 -30.42
N ASN A 205 -22.13 -2.51 -30.70
CA ASN A 205 -23.23 -1.99 -31.52
C ASN A 205 -24.27 -1.23 -30.69
N LEU A 206 -24.20 -1.28 -29.36
CA LEU A 206 -25.10 -0.52 -28.49
C LEU A 206 -24.77 0.99 -28.55
N PRO A 207 -25.78 1.87 -28.46
CA PRO A 207 -25.56 3.30 -28.45
C PRO A 207 -24.81 3.73 -27.19
N CYS A 208 -23.95 4.73 -27.32
CA CYS A 208 -23.25 5.36 -26.20
C CYS A 208 -23.51 6.86 -26.25
N LYS A 209 -24.46 7.36 -25.48
CA LYS A 209 -24.84 8.78 -25.45
C LYS A 209 -25.13 9.22 -24.03
N HIS A 210 -24.85 10.48 -23.75
CA HIS A 210 -25.23 11.16 -22.51
C HIS A 210 -26.05 12.41 -22.88
N PRO A 211 -27.23 12.65 -22.26
CA PRO A 211 -28.10 13.78 -22.61
C PRO A 211 -27.40 15.15 -22.54
N GLN A 212 -26.47 15.31 -21.60
CA GLN A 212 -25.69 16.54 -21.38
C GLN A 212 -24.18 16.26 -21.46
N GLY A 213 -23.74 15.46 -22.44
CA GLY A 213 -22.38 14.93 -22.49
C GLY A 213 -21.27 15.96 -22.29
N ASP A 214 -21.27 17.06 -23.04
CA ASP A 214 -20.20 18.06 -22.96
C ASP A 214 -20.12 18.74 -21.59
N ALA A 215 -21.26 19.12 -21.02
CA ALA A 215 -21.32 19.71 -19.67
C ALA A 215 -20.89 18.71 -18.58
N TYR A 216 -21.34 17.45 -18.68
CA TYR A 216 -20.98 16.40 -17.75
C TYR A 216 -19.47 16.09 -17.76
N PHE A 217 -18.87 15.94 -18.93
CA PHE A 217 -17.43 15.69 -19.04
C PHE A 217 -16.60 16.88 -18.57
N GLN A 218 -17.03 18.12 -18.83
CA GLN A 218 -16.33 19.29 -18.30
C GLN A 218 -16.41 19.34 -16.77
N PHE A 219 -17.58 19.08 -16.19
CA PHE A 219 -17.78 19.03 -14.74
C PHE A 219 -16.92 17.96 -14.08
N THR A 220 -16.91 16.74 -14.64
CA THR A 220 -16.12 15.63 -14.10
C THR A 220 -14.62 15.86 -14.24
N LYS A 221 -14.12 16.43 -15.35
CA LYS A 221 -12.71 16.81 -15.50
C LYS A 221 -12.28 17.83 -14.43
N ASN A 222 -13.10 18.84 -14.17
CA ASN A 222 -12.80 19.85 -13.13
C ASN A 222 -12.76 19.19 -11.73
N MET A 223 -13.76 18.38 -11.39
CA MET A 223 -13.85 17.70 -10.09
C MET A 223 -12.69 16.71 -9.89
N VAL A 224 -12.49 15.80 -10.85
CA VAL A 224 -11.46 14.75 -10.76
C VAL A 224 -10.08 15.37 -10.84
N GLY A 225 -9.86 16.39 -11.67
CA GLY A 225 -8.58 17.10 -11.75
C GLY A 225 -8.17 17.73 -10.41
N GLY A 226 -9.13 18.26 -9.64
CA GLY A 226 -8.88 18.77 -8.30
C GLY A 226 -8.48 17.68 -7.28
N MET A 227 -8.98 16.45 -7.45
CA MET A 227 -8.73 15.33 -6.54
C MET A 227 -7.55 14.44 -6.92
N SER A 228 -7.13 14.48 -8.19
CA SER A 228 -6.11 13.58 -8.76
C SER A 228 -4.80 14.28 -9.08
N LYS A 229 -4.46 15.35 -8.35
CA LYS A 229 -3.19 16.06 -8.52
C LYS A 229 -2.03 15.07 -8.45
N ASN A 230 -1.13 15.13 -9.44
CA ASN A 230 0.00 14.22 -9.67
C ASN A 230 -0.36 12.81 -10.17
N TYR A 231 -1.62 12.53 -10.52
CA TYR A 231 -2.03 11.27 -11.13
C TYR A 231 -2.65 11.56 -12.50
N PRO A 232 -1.95 11.29 -13.61
CA PRO A 232 -2.48 11.59 -14.95
C PRO A 232 -3.61 10.65 -15.38
N ALA A 233 -3.64 9.42 -14.87
CA ALA A 233 -4.57 8.38 -15.33
C ALA A 233 -6.06 8.72 -15.14
N PRO A 234 -6.55 9.22 -13.98
CA PRO A 234 -7.96 9.58 -13.79
C PRO A 234 -8.51 10.52 -14.87
N LEU A 235 -7.75 11.54 -15.29
CA LEU A 235 -8.19 12.46 -16.35
C LEU A 235 -8.21 11.76 -17.72
N LYS A 236 -7.25 10.88 -17.98
CA LYS A 236 -7.20 10.10 -19.22
C LYS A 236 -8.30 9.03 -19.30
N CYS A 237 -8.73 8.47 -18.17
CA CYS A 237 -9.94 7.65 -18.08
C CYS A 237 -11.17 8.43 -18.55
N ILE A 238 -11.31 9.71 -18.16
CA ILE A 238 -12.41 10.56 -18.62
C ILE A 238 -12.31 10.82 -20.12
N ASP A 239 -11.11 11.15 -20.63
CA ASP A 239 -10.88 11.36 -22.07
C ASP A 239 -11.30 10.12 -22.89
N ALA A 240 -10.93 8.91 -22.43
CA ALA A 240 -11.26 7.66 -23.12
C ALA A 240 -12.78 7.38 -23.14
N VAL A 241 -13.46 7.50 -21.99
CA VAL A 241 -14.92 7.34 -21.93
C VAL A 241 -15.65 8.42 -22.72
N GLN A 242 -15.13 9.65 -22.76
CA GLN A 242 -15.68 10.72 -23.59
C GLN A 242 -15.59 10.35 -25.08
N ALA A 243 -14.47 9.78 -25.52
CA ALA A 243 -14.29 9.30 -26.90
C ALA A 243 -15.37 8.27 -27.29
N ALA A 244 -15.77 7.39 -26.35
CA ALA A 244 -16.85 6.42 -26.57
C ALA A 244 -18.20 7.05 -26.97
N THR A 245 -18.44 8.31 -26.58
CA THR A 245 -19.67 9.08 -26.88
C THR A 245 -19.58 9.96 -28.14
N LYS A 246 -18.38 10.20 -28.65
CA LYS A 246 -18.11 11.15 -29.76
C LYS A 246 -17.63 10.46 -31.03
N LEU A 247 -16.91 9.35 -30.90
CA LEU A 247 -16.28 8.65 -32.02
C LEU A 247 -17.04 7.38 -32.41
N ARG A 248 -16.75 6.87 -33.61
CA ARG A 248 -17.11 5.49 -33.96
C ARG A 248 -16.37 4.52 -33.04
N PHE A 249 -16.91 3.31 -32.87
CA PHE A 249 -16.37 2.34 -31.91
C PHE A 249 -14.89 2.03 -32.14
N ASP A 250 -14.48 1.74 -33.38
CA ASP A 250 -13.09 1.42 -33.72
C ASP A 250 -12.13 2.60 -33.51
N ASP A 251 -12.56 3.81 -33.85
CA ASP A 251 -11.77 5.03 -33.63
C ASP A 251 -11.60 5.29 -32.12
N GLY A 252 -12.63 5.01 -31.34
CA GLY A 252 -12.57 5.09 -29.89
C GLY A 252 -11.69 4.01 -29.25
N LEU A 253 -11.67 2.79 -29.79
CA LEU A 253 -10.71 1.75 -29.35
C LEU A 253 -9.26 2.18 -29.66
N ALA A 254 -9.02 2.78 -30.82
CA ALA A 254 -7.70 3.31 -31.16
C ALA A 254 -7.27 4.43 -30.20
N GLU A 255 -8.19 5.33 -29.82
CA GLU A 255 -7.91 6.38 -28.84
C GLU A 255 -7.67 5.83 -27.44
N GLU A 256 -8.48 4.86 -26.97
CA GLU A 256 -8.24 4.14 -25.71
C GLU A 256 -6.82 3.55 -25.70
N ARG A 257 -6.42 2.87 -26.77
CA ARG A 257 -5.09 2.25 -26.86
C ARG A 257 -3.95 3.27 -26.85
N ARG A 258 -4.13 4.40 -27.54
CA ARG A 258 -3.15 5.49 -27.55
C ARG A 258 -2.96 6.08 -26.15
N LEU A 259 -4.06 6.34 -25.44
CA LEU A 259 -4.03 6.86 -24.07
C LEU A 259 -3.44 5.84 -23.09
N PHE A 260 -3.81 4.57 -23.20
CA PHE A 260 -3.23 3.47 -22.42
C PHE A 260 -1.70 3.43 -22.55
N THR A 261 -1.21 3.43 -23.78
CA THR A 261 0.24 3.33 -24.08
C THR A 261 0.98 4.55 -23.55
N THR A 262 0.39 5.74 -23.68
CA THR A 262 0.94 6.97 -23.09
C THR A 262 1.07 6.86 -21.57
N LEU A 263 0.03 6.37 -20.88
CA LEU A 263 0.05 6.23 -19.42
C LEU A 263 1.08 5.18 -18.94
N MET A 264 1.24 4.07 -19.67
CA MET A 264 2.21 3.03 -19.35
C MET A 264 3.66 3.55 -19.25
N GLU A 265 3.99 4.59 -20.00
CA GLU A 265 5.32 5.22 -20.04
C GLU A 265 5.50 6.33 -18.98
N THR A 266 4.46 6.67 -18.22
CA THR A 266 4.57 7.68 -17.17
C THR A 266 5.36 7.16 -15.95
N PRO A 267 6.15 8.02 -15.27
CA PRO A 267 6.82 7.63 -14.04
C PRO A 267 5.84 7.23 -12.94
N GLU A 268 4.63 7.81 -12.92
CA GLU A 268 3.56 7.50 -11.97
C GLU A 268 3.01 6.10 -12.16
N SER A 269 2.76 5.66 -13.40
CA SER A 269 2.35 4.28 -13.66
C SER A 269 3.44 3.28 -13.28
N ARG A 270 4.72 3.57 -13.60
CA ARG A 270 5.83 2.72 -13.16
C ARG A 270 5.89 2.60 -11.64
N ALA A 271 5.72 3.70 -10.92
CA ALA A 271 5.65 3.71 -9.47
C ALA A 271 4.47 2.86 -8.95
N LEU A 272 3.24 3.12 -9.39
CA LEU A 272 2.06 2.40 -8.92
C LEU A 272 2.11 0.88 -9.22
N ARG A 273 2.68 0.49 -10.37
CA ARG A 273 2.93 -0.92 -10.70
C ARG A 273 4.00 -1.54 -9.81
N HIS A 274 5.10 -0.84 -9.55
CA HIS A 274 6.12 -1.26 -8.58
C HIS A 274 5.50 -1.51 -7.20
N LEU A 275 4.72 -0.55 -6.69
CA LEU A 275 4.07 -0.66 -5.38
C LEU A 275 3.15 -1.86 -5.25
N PHE A 276 2.37 -2.13 -6.28
CA PHE A 276 1.47 -3.27 -6.29
C PHE A 276 2.22 -4.61 -6.18
N LEU A 277 3.40 -4.71 -6.81
CA LEU A 277 4.27 -5.87 -6.69
C LEU A 277 4.98 -5.91 -5.35
N ALA A 278 5.52 -4.76 -4.90
CA ALA A 278 6.24 -4.62 -3.64
C ALA A 278 5.36 -4.95 -2.43
N GLU A 279 4.11 -4.48 -2.38
CA GLU A 279 3.18 -4.79 -1.29
C GLU A 279 2.91 -6.30 -1.16
N ARG A 280 2.76 -7.00 -2.28
CA ARG A 280 2.61 -8.47 -2.28
C ARG A 280 3.91 -9.18 -1.89
N ALA A 281 5.03 -8.66 -2.34
CA ALA A 281 6.35 -9.22 -2.05
C ALA A 281 6.74 -9.01 -0.57
N ALA A 282 6.29 -7.93 0.07
CA ALA A 282 6.56 -7.64 1.49
C ALA A 282 6.07 -8.77 2.42
N SER A 283 5.00 -9.48 2.03
CA SER A 283 4.50 -10.65 2.77
C SER A 283 5.32 -11.93 2.56
N LYS A 284 6.34 -11.91 1.69
CA LYS A 284 7.19 -13.07 1.37
C LYS A 284 8.55 -12.90 2.04
N ILE A 285 8.89 -13.86 2.88
CA ILE A 285 10.19 -13.96 3.55
C ILE A 285 10.95 -15.10 2.87
N PRO A 286 12.17 -14.88 2.35
CA PRO A 286 12.86 -15.86 1.49
C PRO A 286 12.97 -17.28 2.06
N ASP A 287 13.18 -17.41 3.37
CA ASP A 287 13.37 -18.69 4.05
C ASP A 287 12.15 -19.16 4.85
N VAL A 288 10.99 -18.50 4.72
CA VAL A 288 9.72 -18.92 5.34
C VAL A 288 8.74 -19.34 4.23
N PRO A 289 8.61 -20.66 3.96
CA PRO A 289 7.67 -21.18 2.98
C PRO A 289 6.23 -20.73 3.25
N SER A 290 5.42 -20.57 2.20
CA SER A 290 4.04 -20.07 2.34
C SER A 290 3.08 -21.04 3.06
N ASP A 291 3.45 -22.31 3.15
CA ASP A 291 2.76 -23.38 3.86
C ASP A 291 3.27 -23.58 5.31
N THR A 292 4.17 -22.70 5.79
CA THR A 292 4.62 -22.71 7.19
C THR A 292 3.41 -22.63 8.13
N PRO A 293 3.24 -23.57 9.08
CA PRO A 293 2.13 -23.55 10.02
C PRO A 293 2.05 -22.25 10.80
N GLN A 294 0.83 -21.78 11.05
CA GLN A 294 0.55 -20.57 11.83
C GLN A 294 -0.08 -20.95 13.17
N ARG A 295 0.26 -20.21 14.22
CA ARG A 295 -0.41 -20.31 15.53
C ARG A 295 -1.71 -19.52 15.48
N GLY A 296 -2.76 -20.02 16.13
CA GLY A 296 -4.04 -19.32 16.19
C GLY A 296 -4.01 -18.16 17.17
N ILE A 297 -4.24 -16.92 16.71
CA ILE A 297 -4.36 -15.74 17.59
C ILE A 297 -5.84 -15.45 17.87
N LYS A 298 -6.29 -15.82 19.07
CA LYS A 298 -7.65 -15.65 19.58
C LYS A 298 -7.74 -14.62 20.70
N ALA A 299 -6.69 -14.44 21.51
CA ALA A 299 -6.63 -13.43 22.57
C ALA A 299 -5.26 -12.74 22.59
N VAL A 300 -5.26 -11.43 22.84
CA VAL A 300 -4.05 -10.60 22.85
C VAL A 300 -3.86 -9.90 24.19
N GLY A 301 -2.65 -9.95 24.74
CA GLY A 301 -2.21 -9.10 25.85
C GLY A 301 -1.51 -7.84 25.33
N VAL A 302 -1.77 -6.68 25.95
CA VAL A 302 -1.01 -5.45 25.68
C VAL A 302 -0.52 -4.87 27.00
N ILE A 303 0.78 -4.67 27.14
CA ILE A 303 1.39 -4.07 28.34
C ILE A 303 1.67 -2.61 28.08
N GLY A 304 1.12 -1.75 28.93
CA GLY A 304 1.20 -0.31 28.79
C GLY A 304 -0.13 0.27 28.28
N ALA A 305 -0.78 1.09 29.11
CA ALA A 305 -2.04 1.76 28.74
C ALA A 305 -1.85 3.17 28.13
N GLY A 306 -0.62 3.51 27.74
CA GLY A 306 -0.28 4.80 27.12
C GLY A 306 -0.78 4.93 25.67
N THR A 307 -0.36 6.00 24.98
CA THR A 307 -0.77 6.29 23.60
C THR A 307 -0.52 5.13 22.63
N MET A 308 0.65 4.49 22.71
CA MET A 308 0.99 3.36 21.84
C MET A 308 0.15 2.13 22.18
N GLY A 309 0.12 1.69 23.44
CA GLY A 309 -0.67 0.51 23.83
C GLY A 309 -2.17 0.66 23.56
N GLY A 310 -2.73 1.85 23.78
CA GLY A 310 -4.11 2.16 23.40
C GLY A 310 -4.38 2.01 21.90
N GLY A 311 -3.50 2.59 21.07
CA GLY A 311 -3.60 2.46 19.63
C GLY A 311 -3.39 1.04 19.12
N ILE A 312 -2.45 0.29 19.72
CA ILE A 312 -2.20 -1.13 19.41
C ILE A 312 -3.47 -1.95 19.71
N ALA A 313 -4.02 -1.82 20.92
CA ALA A 313 -5.24 -2.52 21.32
C ALA A 313 -6.39 -2.28 20.32
N MET A 314 -6.63 -1.03 19.92
CA MET A 314 -7.67 -0.69 18.95
C MET A 314 -7.55 -1.43 17.61
N ASN A 315 -6.34 -1.78 17.14
CA ASN A 315 -6.19 -2.55 15.90
C ASN A 315 -6.79 -3.96 16.03
N PHE A 316 -6.60 -4.61 17.18
CA PHE A 316 -7.13 -5.94 17.47
C PHE A 316 -8.63 -5.90 17.75
N LEU A 317 -9.12 -4.93 18.52
CA LEU A 317 -10.55 -4.74 18.77
C LEU A 317 -11.32 -4.53 17.46
N ASN A 318 -10.77 -3.71 16.54
CA ASN A 318 -11.35 -3.48 15.22
C ASN A 318 -11.44 -4.75 14.36
N ALA A 319 -10.56 -5.73 14.60
CA ALA A 319 -10.51 -7.01 13.92
C ALA A 319 -11.32 -8.12 14.65
N GLY A 320 -12.04 -7.77 15.72
CA GLY A 320 -12.83 -8.71 16.50
C GLY A 320 -11.99 -9.63 17.40
N ILE A 321 -10.79 -9.20 17.80
CA ILE A 321 -9.89 -9.98 18.66
C ILE A 321 -9.92 -9.37 20.08
N PRO A 322 -10.30 -10.15 21.11
CA PRO A 322 -10.23 -9.73 22.50
C PRO A 322 -8.83 -9.26 22.92
N VAL A 323 -8.79 -8.14 23.65
CA VAL A 323 -7.55 -7.59 24.21
C VAL A 323 -7.66 -7.51 25.72
N LYS A 324 -6.62 -7.97 26.42
CA LYS A 324 -6.42 -7.67 27.84
C LYS A 324 -5.26 -6.70 28.01
N MET A 325 -5.57 -5.52 28.54
CA MET A 325 -4.60 -4.45 28.76
C MET A 325 -4.09 -4.48 30.20
N LEU A 326 -2.77 -4.60 30.35
CA LEU A 326 -2.08 -4.57 31.63
C LEU A 326 -1.44 -3.20 31.86
N GLU A 327 -1.57 -2.69 33.08
CA GLU A 327 -0.83 -1.51 33.55
C GLU A 327 -0.46 -1.66 35.04
N MET A 328 0.51 -0.88 35.54
CA MET A 328 0.96 -0.98 36.92
C MET A 328 0.08 -0.21 37.92
N LYS A 329 -0.70 0.77 37.45
CA LYS A 329 -1.54 1.64 38.29
C LYS A 329 -2.91 1.83 37.67
N GLN A 330 -3.95 1.76 38.51
CA GLN A 330 -5.35 1.90 38.07
C GLN A 330 -5.60 3.23 37.35
N GLU A 331 -5.02 4.32 37.83
CA GLU A 331 -5.25 5.65 37.24
C GLU A 331 -4.66 5.76 35.82
N ALA A 332 -3.55 5.07 35.54
CA ALA A 332 -2.96 5.03 34.22
C ALA A 332 -3.79 4.16 33.26
N LEU A 333 -4.30 3.04 33.76
CA LEU A 333 -5.20 2.14 33.05
C LEU A 333 -6.51 2.86 32.65
N ASP A 334 -7.15 3.54 33.59
CA ASP A 334 -8.39 4.29 33.37
C ASP A 334 -8.21 5.40 32.32
N ARG A 335 -7.08 6.12 32.36
CA ARG A 335 -6.74 7.14 31.35
C ARG A 335 -6.58 6.53 29.96
N GLY A 336 -5.91 5.37 29.86
CA GLY A 336 -5.76 4.62 28.62
C GLY A 336 -7.10 4.20 28.02
N VAL A 337 -7.97 3.57 28.83
CA VAL A 337 -9.32 3.16 28.42
C VAL A 337 -10.15 4.36 27.98
N THR A 338 -10.13 5.45 28.73
CA THR A 338 -10.83 6.70 28.39
C THR A 338 -10.37 7.25 27.04
N THR A 339 -9.07 7.14 26.74
CA THR A 339 -8.50 7.59 25.46
C THR A 339 -8.99 6.72 24.29
N ILE A 340 -9.08 5.41 24.48
CA ILE A 340 -9.67 4.49 23.49
C ILE A 340 -11.15 4.83 23.24
N GLN A 341 -11.93 5.01 24.30
CA GLN A 341 -13.36 5.36 24.22
C GLN A 341 -13.56 6.64 23.41
N LYS A 342 -12.87 7.73 23.79
CA LYS A 342 -12.96 9.02 23.08
C LYS A 342 -12.60 8.91 21.60
N ASN A 343 -11.64 8.07 21.23
CA ASN A 343 -11.29 7.84 19.84
C ASN A 343 -12.40 7.15 19.04
N TYR A 344 -13.13 6.20 19.64
CA TYR A 344 -14.28 5.59 18.98
C TYR A 344 -15.50 6.49 18.95
N GLU A 345 -15.82 7.18 20.05
CA GLU A 345 -16.92 8.15 20.13
C GLU A 345 -16.74 9.26 19.07
N ALA A 346 -15.51 9.73 18.85
CA ALA A 346 -15.21 10.68 17.79
C ALA A 346 -15.49 10.14 16.37
N GLN A 347 -15.35 8.83 16.14
CA GLN A 347 -15.71 8.19 14.87
C GLN A 347 -17.22 8.01 14.73
N VAL A 348 -17.91 7.64 15.81
CA VAL A 348 -19.38 7.55 15.86
C VAL A 348 -20.00 8.92 15.55
N LYS A 349 -19.55 9.98 16.22
CA LYS A 349 -20.01 11.36 15.99
C LYS A 349 -19.79 11.84 14.55
N LYS A 350 -18.78 11.30 13.86
CA LYS A 350 -18.47 11.60 12.45
C LYS A 350 -19.18 10.66 11.45
N GLY A 351 -20.04 9.76 11.93
CA GLY A 351 -20.73 8.77 11.09
C GLY A 351 -19.80 7.71 10.47
N LYS A 352 -18.56 7.57 10.96
CA LYS A 352 -17.57 6.61 10.45
C LYS A 352 -17.62 5.25 11.16
N LEU A 353 -18.37 5.16 12.26
CA LEU A 353 -18.57 3.96 13.05
C LEU A 353 -20.02 3.94 13.54
N LYS A 354 -20.69 2.79 13.45
CA LYS A 354 -22.03 2.64 14.03
C LYS A 354 -21.95 2.40 15.54
N GLN A 355 -23.00 2.77 16.27
CA GLN A 355 -23.05 2.67 17.74
C GLN A 355 -22.90 1.22 18.23
N ASP A 356 -23.59 0.28 17.58
CA ASP A 356 -23.50 -1.17 17.86
C ASP A 356 -22.08 -1.71 17.67
N GLN A 357 -21.40 -1.29 16.60
CA GLN A 357 -20.00 -1.68 16.34
C GLN A 357 -19.03 -1.09 17.36
N TYR A 358 -19.30 0.11 17.87
CA TYR A 358 -18.53 0.68 18.98
C TYR A 358 -18.67 -0.17 20.25
N GLU A 359 -19.90 -0.51 20.65
CA GLU A 359 -20.18 -1.31 21.84
C GLU A 359 -19.54 -2.71 21.73
N GLN A 360 -19.64 -3.35 20.56
CA GLN A 360 -18.97 -4.63 20.28
C GLN A 360 -17.45 -4.54 20.48
N ARG A 361 -16.81 -3.47 20.01
CA ARG A 361 -15.36 -3.28 20.16
C ARG A 361 -14.96 -3.06 21.61
N MET A 362 -15.73 -2.26 22.35
CA MET A 362 -15.45 -2.02 23.76
C MET A 362 -15.67 -3.26 24.63
N ALA A 363 -16.64 -4.11 24.29
CA ALA A 363 -16.87 -5.38 24.98
C ALA A 363 -15.71 -6.38 24.82
N LEU A 364 -14.87 -6.21 23.79
CA LEU A 364 -13.67 -7.01 23.58
C LEU A 364 -12.45 -6.53 24.39
N LEU A 365 -12.53 -5.35 25.02
CA LEU A 365 -11.46 -4.79 25.85
C LEU A 365 -11.68 -5.16 27.31
N SER A 366 -10.72 -5.85 27.89
CA SER A 366 -10.62 -6.10 29.34
C SER A 366 -9.32 -5.52 29.88
N THR A 367 -9.26 -5.27 31.18
CA THR A 367 -8.10 -4.64 31.81
C THR A 367 -7.65 -5.40 33.06
N THR A 368 -6.38 -5.24 33.44
CA THR A 368 -5.82 -5.88 34.63
C THR A 368 -4.62 -5.09 35.17
N LEU A 369 -4.31 -5.31 36.44
CA LEU A 369 -3.07 -4.90 37.09
C LEU A 369 -2.14 -6.10 37.40
N SER A 370 -2.52 -7.32 37.01
CA SER A 370 -1.80 -8.56 37.29
C SER A 370 -1.31 -9.24 36.02
N TYR A 371 -0.04 -9.65 36.01
CA TYR A 371 0.55 -10.43 34.93
C TYR A 371 -0.10 -11.82 34.78
N ASP A 372 -0.57 -12.43 35.88
CA ASP A 372 -1.14 -13.78 35.85
C ASP A 372 -2.43 -13.85 35.01
N ASP A 373 -3.11 -12.71 34.81
CA ASP A 373 -4.30 -12.62 33.97
C ASP A 373 -4.00 -12.70 32.46
N LEU A 374 -2.72 -12.64 32.07
CA LEU A 374 -2.25 -12.77 30.68
C LEU A 374 -1.91 -14.21 30.29
N LYS A 375 -2.01 -15.18 31.22
CA LYS A 375 -1.59 -16.58 31.01
C LYS A 375 -2.21 -17.26 29.77
N ASP A 376 -3.43 -16.88 29.41
CA ASP A 376 -4.19 -17.48 28.31
C ASP A 376 -4.01 -16.76 26.96
N ALA A 377 -3.28 -15.64 26.91
CA ALA A 377 -3.06 -14.87 25.68
C ALA A 377 -2.19 -15.66 24.67
N ASP A 378 -2.53 -15.55 23.38
CA ASP A 378 -1.76 -16.19 22.29
C ASP A 378 -0.62 -15.30 21.79
N LEU A 379 -0.79 -13.98 21.92
CA LEU A 379 0.18 -12.95 21.57
C LEU A 379 0.17 -11.88 22.65
N ILE A 380 1.34 -11.50 23.17
CA ILE A 380 1.48 -10.41 24.15
C ILE A 380 2.43 -9.36 23.58
N ILE A 381 1.98 -8.11 23.53
CA ILE A 381 2.74 -6.99 22.97
C ILE A 381 3.12 -6.02 24.09
N GLU A 382 4.42 -5.84 24.29
CA GLU A 382 5.00 -4.88 25.21
C GLU A 382 5.11 -3.49 24.56
N ALA A 383 4.53 -2.47 25.21
CA ALA A 383 4.57 -1.06 24.80
C ALA A 383 4.84 -0.14 26.00
N VAL A 384 5.81 -0.51 26.84
CA VAL A 384 6.29 0.26 27.99
C VAL A 384 7.46 1.18 27.61
N PHE A 385 8.05 1.83 28.60
CA PHE A 385 9.11 2.82 28.40
C PHE A 385 10.35 2.23 27.69
N GLU A 386 11.01 3.06 26.89
CA GLU A 386 12.13 2.66 26.03
C GLU A 386 13.46 2.60 26.81
N GLU A 387 13.53 1.67 27.77
CA GLU A 387 14.70 1.42 28.61
C GLU A 387 14.91 -0.09 28.78
N ILE A 388 16.16 -0.56 28.63
CA ILE A 388 16.46 -1.98 28.55
C ILE A 388 16.20 -2.73 29.86
N GLY A 389 16.48 -2.11 31.02
CA GLY A 389 16.22 -2.68 32.33
C GLY A 389 14.72 -2.79 32.65
N VAL A 390 13.90 -1.85 32.18
CA VAL A 390 12.43 -1.95 32.24
C VAL A 390 11.96 -3.13 31.38
N LYS A 391 12.43 -3.24 30.14
CA LYS A 391 12.05 -4.35 29.24
C LYS A 391 12.52 -5.70 29.79
N GLU A 392 13.70 -5.78 30.39
CA GLU A 392 14.18 -7.00 31.07
C GLU A 392 13.20 -7.49 32.13
N LYS A 393 12.73 -6.62 33.01
CA LYS A 393 11.75 -6.98 34.06
C LYS A 393 10.45 -7.49 33.44
N VAL A 394 9.94 -6.79 32.43
CA VAL A 394 8.69 -7.17 31.75
C VAL A 394 8.81 -8.53 31.06
N PHE A 395 9.88 -8.75 30.28
CA PHE A 395 10.04 -10.00 29.53
C PHE A 395 10.32 -11.21 30.43
N LYS A 396 10.96 -11.03 31.59
CA LYS A 396 11.07 -12.08 32.61
C LYS A 396 9.72 -12.46 33.23
N GLU A 397 8.87 -11.49 33.55
CA GLU A 397 7.52 -11.78 34.04
C GLU A 397 6.66 -12.45 32.95
N LEU A 398 6.77 -12.00 31.69
CA LEU A 398 6.09 -12.64 30.57
C LEU A 398 6.53 -14.07 30.36
N ASP A 399 7.82 -14.36 30.46
CA ASP A 399 8.33 -15.71 30.36
C ASP A 399 7.82 -16.63 31.49
N ARG A 400 7.56 -16.06 32.68
CA ARG A 400 6.95 -16.80 33.79
C ARG A 400 5.46 -17.11 33.55
N VAL A 401 4.68 -16.14 33.08
CA VAL A 401 3.19 -16.25 33.06
C VAL A 401 2.61 -16.73 31.75
N ALA A 402 3.25 -16.43 30.61
CA ALA A 402 2.68 -16.73 29.30
C ALA A 402 2.70 -18.24 29.05
N LYS A 403 1.58 -18.80 28.59
CA LYS A 403 1.50 -20.21 28.18
C LYS A 403 2.56 -20.55 27.13
N GLN A 404 2.96 -21.82 27.09
CA GLN A 404 3.86 -22.31 26.06
C GLN A 404 3.25 -22.09 24.66
N GLY A 405 4.07 -21.64 23.72
CA GLY A 405 3.64 -21.28 22.37
C GLY A 405 2.99 -19.90 22.22
N ALA A 406 2.82 -19.12 23.30
CA ALA A 406 2.46 -17.72 23.19
C ALA A 406 3.60 -16.91 22.55
N ILE A 407 3.27 -15.99 21.65
CA ILE A 407 4.25 -15.09 21.02
C ILE A 407 4.46 -13.86 21.92
N LEU A 408 5.71 -13.51 22.19
CA LEU A 408 6.08 -12.33 22.98
C LEU A 408 6.67 -11.27 22.05
N ALA A 409 6.00 -10.14 21.92
CA ALA A 409 6.39 -9.08 20.99
C ALA A 409 6.78 -7.79 21.71
N SER A 410 7.88 -7.15 21.30
CA SER A 410 8.21 -5.78 21.76
C SER A 410 7.85 -4.75 20.69
N ASN A 411 7.25 -3.64 21.11
CA ASN A 411 7.03 -2.44 20.28
C ASN A 411 8.24 -1.47 20.29
N THR A 412 9.40 -1.89 20.81
CA THR A 412 10.61 -1.06 20.81
C THR A 412 10.93 -0.52 19.42
N SER A 413 11.52 0.67 19.36
CA SER A 413 11.91 1.37 18.13
C SER A 413 13.42 1.56 18.00
N THR A 414 14.19 1.32 19.08
CA THR A 414 15.64 1.56 19.13
C THR A 414 16.44 0.49 19.88
N LEU A 415 15.80 -0.39 20.65
CA LEU A 415 16.52 -1.39 21.44
C LEU A 415 16.70 -2.70 20.67
N ASP A 416 17.79 -3.39 21.01
CA ASP A 416 18.15 -4.67 20.42
C ASP A 416 17.15 -5.78 20.85
N VAL A 417 16.41 -6.31 19.87
CA VAL A 417 15.41 -7.37 20.08
C VAL A 417 16.08 -8.70 20.44
N ASP A 418 17.30 -8.98 19.97
CA ASP A 418 18.05 -10.17 20.41
C ASP A 418 18.40 -10.05 21.90
N LYS A 419 18.75 -8.84 22.36
CA LYS A 419 19.00 -8.60 23.78
C LYS A 419 17.74 -8.80 24.61
N ILE A 420 16.59 -8.30 24.15
CA ILE A 420 15.29 -8.52 24.81
C ILE A 420 14.96 -10.03 24.86
N ALA A 421 15.15 -10.74 23.75
CA ALA A 421 14.93 -12.18 23.68
C ALA A 421 15.82 -12.97 24.65
N SER A 422 17.05 -12.50 24.93
CA SER A 422 17.97 -13.14 25.88
C SER A 422 17.50 -13.13 27.34
N PHE A 423 16.45 -12.38 27.66
CA PHE A 423 15.85 -12.36 29.00
C PHE A 423 14.83 -13.48 29.24
N THR A 424 14.52 -14.27 28.22
CA THR A 424 13.56 -15.37 28.28
C THR A 424 14.22 -16.72 28.01
N GLU A 425 13.61 -17.79 28.48
CA GLU A 425 13.99 -19.18 28.18
C GLU A 425 13.42 -19.66 26.82
N ARG A 426 12.67 -18.80 26.12
CA ARG A 426 11.99 -19.08 24.85
C ARG A 426 12.26 -18.02 23.78
N PRO A 427 13.53 -17.69 23.48
CA PRO A 427 13.87 -16.62 22.53
C PRO A 427 13.29 -16.87 21.12
N GLN A 428 12.98 -18.11 20.76
CA GLN A 428 12.30 -18.47 19.52
C GLN A 428 10.87 -17.93 19.40
N ASP A 429 10.22 -17.64 20.52
CA ASP A 429 8.87 -17.06 20.59
C ASP A 429 8.88 -15.53 20.69
N VAL A 430 10.07 -14.91 20.71
CA VAL A 430 10.25 -13.46 20.84
C VAL A 430 10.45 -12.82 19.46
N VAL A 431 9.79 -11.68 19.23
CA VAL A 431 9.84 -10.93 17.97
C VAL A 431 9.64 -9.42 18.22
N GLY A 432 10.10 -8.55 17.34
CA GLY A 432 9.66 -7.15 17.37
C GLY A 432 8.39 -6.95 16.54
N MET A 433 7.41 -6.24 17.11
CA MET A 433 6.24 -5.72 16.41
C MET A 433 6.20 -4.21 16.60
N HIS A 434 7.00 -3.50 15.81
CA HIS A 434 7.16 -2.05 15.91
C HIS A 434 6.03 -1.34 15.15
N PHE A 435 5.06 -0.81 15.90
CA PHE A 435 3.95 0.01 15.41
C PHE A 435 4.36 1.48 15.34
N PHE A 436 3.78 2.19 14.37
CA PHE A 436 4.05 3.61 14.14
C PHE A 436 2.95 4.50 14.70
N SER A 437 3.32 5.54 15.44
CA SER A 437 2.36 6.44 16.07
C SER A 437 1.68 7.37 15.04
N PRO A 438 0.35 7.58 15.11
CA PRO A 438 -0.62 6.89 15.97
C PRO A 438 -0.89 5.44 15.49
N ALA A 439 -0.72 4.47 16.39
CA ALA A 439 -0.70 3.03 16.05
C ALA A 439 -2.00 2.49 15.44
N ASN A 440 -3.15 3.12 15.68
CA ASN A 440 -4.44 2.75 15.08
C ASN A 440 -4.69 3.38 13.69
N VAL A 441 -3.84 4.31 13.27
CA VAL A 441 -3.98 5.06 12.01
C VAL A 441 -2.91 4.65 11.00
N MET A 442 -1.64 4.62 11.41
CA MET A 442 -0.52 4.32 10.52
C MET A 442 -0.59 2.87 10.02
N LYS A 443 -0.34 2.62 8.74
CA LYS A 443 -0.49 1.28 8.16
C LYS A 443 0.72 0.39 8.40
N LEU A 444 1.91 0.97 8.57
CA LEU A 444 3.14 0.20 8.75
C LEU A 444 3.14 -0.58 10.07
N LEU A 445 3.54 -1.85 9.98
CA LEU A 445 4.06 -2.64 11.08
C LEU A 445 5.44 -3.16 10.67
N GLU A 446 6.49 -2.73 11.36
CA GLU A 446 7.83 -3.26 11.13
C GLU A 446 8.05 -4.47 12.04
N VAL A 447 8.22 -5.64 11.43
CA VAL A 447 8.37 -6.93 12.11
C VAL A 447 9.85 -7.23 12.24
N VAL A 448 10.41 -7.05 13.43
CA VAL A 448 11.85 -7.21 13.67
C VAL A 448 12.15 -8.66 14.01
N ARG A 449 12.81 -9.35 13.08
CA ARG A 449 13.20 -10.75 13.23
C ARG A 449 14.49 -10.84 14.04
N GLY A 450 14.37 -11.33 15.28
CA GLY A 450 15.53 -11.73 16.08
C GLY A 450 16.20 -12.99 15.50
N LYS A 451 17.45 -13.22 15.88
CA LYS A 451 18.25 -14.38 15.42
C LYS A 451 17.60 -15.72 15.75
N ALA A 452 16.97 -15.81 16.92
CA ALA A 452 16.31 -17.02 17.39
C ALA A 452 14.85 -17.15 16.92
N THR A 453 14.22 -16.06 16.46
CA THR A 453 12.77 -16.03 16.15
C THR A 453 12.39 -17.13 15.16
N ALA A 454 11.45 -17.98 15.57
CA ALA A 454 11.02 -19.12 14.78
C ALA A 454 10.22 -18.71 13.53
N LYS A 455 10.24 -19.57 12.51
CA LYS A 455 9.57 -19.32 11.23
C LYS A 455 8.04 -19.29 11.35
N ASP A 456 7.47 -20.13 12.21
CA ASP A 456 6.04 -20.15 12.50
C ASP A 456 5.59 -18.88 13.22
N VAL A 457 6.42 -18.30 14.09
CA VAL A 457 6.19 -16.98 14.72
C VAL A 457 6.12 -15.88 13.66
N LEU A 458 7.09 -15.82 12.74
CA LEU A 458 7.06 -14.85 11.63
C LEU A 458 5.82 -15.04 10.75
N ALA A 459 5.51 -16.27 10.33
CA ALA A 459 4.32 -16.56 9.55
C ALA A 459 3.04 -16.11 10.26
N THR A 460 2.96 -16.36 11.57
CA THR A 460 1.82 -15.97 12.43
C THR A 460 1.69 -14.45 12.55
N VAL A 461 2.80 -13.73 12.78
CA VAL A 461 2.79 -12.26 12.91
C VAL A 461 2.43 -11.60 11.59
N MET A 462 2.97 -12.06 10.45
CA MET A 462 2.61 -11.54 9.13
C MET A 462 1.12 -11.74 8.82
N ALA A 463 0.56 -12.92 9.15
CA ALA A 463 -0.86 -13.20 9.00
C ALA A 463 -1.72 -12.34 9.94
N THR A 464 -1.27 -12.16 11.19
CA THR A 464 -1.93 -11.31 12.19
C THR A 464 -1.97 -9.86 11.73
N ALA A 465 -0.85 -9.32 11.25
CA ALA A 465 -0.75 -7.97 10.71
C ALA A 465 -1.75 -7.73 9.59
N LYS A 466 -1.86 -8.67 8.65
CA LYS A 466 -2.87 -8.62 7.58
C LYS A 466 -4.29 -8.60 8.14
N ARG A 467 -4.59 -9.43 9.15
CA ARG A 467 -5.92 -9.49 9.80
C ARG A 467 -6.29 -8.16 10.48
N ILE A 468 -5.31 -7.48 11.08
CA ILE A 468 -5.50 -6.15 11.67
C ILE A 468 -5.27 -4.99 10.68
N LYS A 469 -5.23 -5.28 9.37
CA LYS A 469 -5.09 -4.31 8.27
C LYS A 469 -3.82 -3.45 8.31
N LYS A 470 -2.71 -4.05 8.78
CA LYS A 470 -1.36 -3.49 8.67
C LYS A 470 -0.63 -4.02 7.44
N THR A 471 0.24 -3.19 6.89
CA THR A 471 1.28 -3.59 5.93
C THR A 471 2.50 -3.98 6.74
N ALA A 472 2.75 -5.28 6.86
CA ALA A 472 3.92 -5.78 7.57
C ALA A 472 5.14 -5.85 6.66
N VAL A 473 6.27 -5.35 7.16
CA VAL A 473 7.58 -5.46 6.51
C VAL A 473 8.56 -6.06 7.51
N VAL A 474 9.33 -7.06 7.10
CA VAL A 474 10.31 -7.71 7.99
C VAL A 474 11.65 -6.97 7.95
N SER A 475 12.17 -6.66 9.13
CA SER A 475 13.51 -6.11 9.35
C SER A 475 14.38 -7.10 10.11
N GLY A 476 15.68 -7.10 9.85
CA GLY A 476 16.68 -7.62 10.77
C GLY A 476 16.84 -6.72 12.01
N VAL A 477 17.64 -7.17 12.98
CA VAL A 477 17.96 -6.40 14.19
C VAL A 477 19.12 -5.44 13.90
N CYS A 478 18.87 -4.15 14.00
CA CYS A 478 19.87 -3.08 14.07
C CYS A 478 19.28 -1.85 14.77
N ASP A 479 20.11 -0.89 15.18
CA ASP A 479 19.63 0.36 15.78
C ASP A 479 18.75 1.12 14.77
N GLY A 480 17.49 1.34 15.13
CA GLY A 480 16.49 2.00 14.28
C GLY A 480 15.89 1.17 13.15
N PHE A 481 16.22 -0.13 13.06
CA PHE A 481 15.68 -1.06 12.06
C PHE A 481 15.81 -0.54 10.61
N ILE A 482 14.75 -0.55 9.80
CA ILE A 482 14.75 0.07 8.47
C ILE A 482 14.36 1.54 8.60
N GLY A 483 13.17 1.78 9.14
CA GLY A 483 12.53 3.09 9.07
C GLY A 483 13.30 4.19 9.81
N ASN A 484 13.54 3.98 11.11
CA ASN A 484 14.12 5.02 11.96
C ASN A 484 15.60 5.24 11.66
N ARG A 485 16.30 4.17 11.26
CA ARG A 485 17.68 4.25 10.78
C ARG A 485 17.81 5.18 9.57
N MET A 486 16.92 5.04 8.59
CA MET A 486 16.91 5.90 7.41
C MET A 486 16.43 7.33 7.71
N VAL A 487 15.37 7.49 8.51
CA VAL A 487 14.81 8.83 8.79
C VAL A 487 15.78 9.71 9.56
N GLU A 488 16.68 9.11 10.34
CA GLU A 488 17.72 9.82 11.04
C GLU A 488 18.66 10.55 10.08
N GLN A 489 19.09 9.91 9.00
CA GLN A 489 19.95 10.55 8.01
C GLN A 489 19.23 11.67 7.26
N TYR A 490 17.94 11.49 6.99
CA TYR A 490 17.07 12.54 6.45
C TYR A 490 16.98 13.76 7.37
N LEU A 491 16.76 13.55 8.68
CA LEU A 491 16.72 14.64 9.67
C LEU A 491 18.10 15.29 9.87
N ARG A 492 19.17 14.50 9.77
CA ARG A 492 20.55 14.98 9.86
C ARG A 492 20.86 15.95 8.72
N GLN A 493 20.49 15.59 7.48
CA GLN A 493 20.61 16.50 6.34
C GLN A 493 19.70 17.73 6.44
N ALA A 494 18.48 17.59 6.98
CA ALA A 494 17.62 18.74 7.27
C ALA A 494 18.31 19.73 8.23
N GLY A 495 18.99 19.22 9.26
CA GLY A 495 19.78 20.05 10.19
C GLY A 495 20.91 20.82 9.50
N PHE A 496 21.73 20.13 8.70
CA PHE A 496 22.83 20.79 7.98
C PHE A 496 22.34 21.83 6.96
N LEU A 497 21.19 21.59 6.31
CA LEU A 497 20.55 22.60 5.47
C LEU A 497 20.22 23.87 6.25
N LEU A 498 19.83 23.77 7.53
CA LEU A 498 19.65 24.95 8.39
C LEU A 498 20.99 25.63 8.68
N ASP A 499 22.05 24.88 8.96
CA ASP A 499 23.35 25.49 9.23
C ASP A 499 23.83 26.28 8.01
N GLU A 500 23.58 25.78 6.80
CA GLU A 500 24.12 26.35 5.56
C GLU A 500 23.32 27.51 4.96
N GLY A 501 22.07 27.74 5.39
CA GLY A 501 21.31 28.90 4.91
C GLY A 501 19.80 28.72 4.81
N ALA A 502 19.27 27.51 4.86
CA ALA A 502 17.83 27.26 4.75
C ALA A 502 17.07 27.63 6.03
N THR A 503 15.75 27.78 5.92
CA THR A 503 14.84 27.89 7.07
C THR A 503 13.98 26.63 7.18
N PRO A 504 13.40 26.32 8.37
CA PRO A 504 12.51 25.17 8.51
C PRO A 504 11.36 25.19 7.50
N GLN A 505 10.75 26.36 7.30
CA GLN A 505 9.66 26.55 6.34
C GLN A 505 10.10 26.31 4.89
N GLN A 506 11.31 26.73 4.52
CA GLN A 506 11.83 26.50 3.17
C GLN A 506 12.00 25.01 2.89
N VAL A 507 12.63 24.29 3.83
CA VAL A 507 12.90 22.86 3.70
C VAL A 507 11.59 22.06 3.65
N ASP A 508 10.67 22.33 4.58
CA ASP A 508 9.37 21.66 4.63
C ASP A 508 8.57 21.91 3.34
N LYS A 509 8.51 23.16 2.85
CA LYS A 509 7.80 23.48 1.60
C LYS A 509 8.40 22.76 0.39
N ALA A 510 9.73 22.70 0.27
CA ALA A 510 10.39 22.05 -0.86
C ALA A 510 10.09 20.54 -0.90
N ILE A 511 10.19 19.85 0.24
CA ILE A 511 9.97 18.40 0.30
C ILE A 511 8.47 18.03 0.24
N GLU A 512 7.58 18.88 0.76
CA GLU A 512 6.13 18.70 0.60
C GLU A 512 5.68 18.97 -0.85
N LYS A 513 6.28 19.95 -1.52
CA LYS A 513 6.09 20.18 -2.97
C LYS A 513 6.59 19.00 -3.80
N PHE A 514 7.69 18.35 -3.39
CA PHE A 514 8.15 17.10 -3.99
C PHE A 514 7.12 15.98 -3.81
N GLY A 515 6.43 15.95 -2.67
CA GLY A 515 5.23 15.14 -2.44
C GLY A 515 5.14 14.46 -1.08
N PHE A 516 6.05 14.72 -0.14
CA PHE A 516 5.92 14.20 1.22
C PHE A 516 4.67 14.75 1.90
N ALA A 517 4.01 13.93 2.72
CA ALA A 517 2.83 14.36 3.48
C ALA A 517 3.14 15.46 4.52
N MET A 518 4.37 15.48 5.03
CA MET A 518 4.85 16.41 6.03
C MET A 518 6.37 16.56 5.93
N GLY A 519 6.87 17.80 5.97
CA GLY A 519 8.31 18.07 5.99
C GLY A 519 9.00 17.66 7.29
N PRO A 520 10.36 17.59 7.30
CA PRO A 520 11.12 17.11 8.45
C PRO A 520 10.79 17.87 9.75
N PHE A 521 10.65 19.19 9.70
CA PHE A 521 10.52 19.99 10.91
C PHE A 521 9.12 19.93 11.49
N ARG A 522 8.09 19.97 10.65
CA ARG A 522 6.70 19.68 11.08
C ARG A 522 6.55 18.26 11.63
N MET A 523 7.24 17.28 11.04
CA MET A 523 7.23 15.90 11.52
C MET A 523 7.90 15.80 12.91
N SER A 524 9.06 16.43 13.10
CA SER A 524 9.72 16.48 14.41
C SER A 524 8.88 17.19 15.47
N ASP A 525 8.18 18.26 15.12
CA ASP A 525 7.26 18.96 16.03
C ASP A 525 6.01 18.11 16.40
N LEU A 526 5.54 17.26 15.49
CA LEU A 526 4.44 16.33 15.76
C LEU A 526 4.89 15.19 16.67
N ALA A 527 6.08 14.62 16.43
CA ALA A 527 6.61 13.52 17.23
C ALA A 527 7.04 14.00 18.63
N GLY A 528 7.68 15.17 18.70
CA GLY A 528 8.30 15.72 19.89
C GLY A 528 9.81 15.83 19.74
N ASN A 529 10.35 17.06 19.74
CA ASN A 529 11.79 17.29 19.51
C ASN A 529 12.67 16.73 20.64
N ASP A 530 12.13 16.63 21.85
CA ASP A 530 12.79 16.06 23.03
C ASP A 530 13.13 14.57 22.89
N ILE A 531 12.33 13.81 22.14
CA ILE A 531 12.63 12.41 21.83
C ILE A 531 13.91 12.31 21.00
N GLY A 532 13.99 13.10 19.93
CA GLY A 532 15.19 13.19 19.10
C GLY A 532 16.40 13.73 19.89
N TRP A 533 16.18 14.65 20.83
CA TRP A 533 17.22 15.18 21.70
C TRP A 533 17.82 14.12 22.62
N ALA A 534 16.99 13.30 23.27
CA ALA A 534 17.44 12.20 24.09
C ALA A 534 18.27 11.18 23.29
N ILE A 535 17.83 10.85 22.07
CA ILE A 535 18.57 9.96 21.16
C ILE A 535 19.93 10.56 20.80
N ARG A 536 19.99 11.84 20.39
CA ARG A 536 21.27 12.50 20.04
C ARG A 536 22.24 12.58 21.23
N LYS A 537 21.75 12.81 22.45
CA LYS A 537 22.59 12.77 23.67
C LYS A 537 23.17 11.38 23.92
N ARG A 538 22.39 10.32 23.73
CA ARG A 538 22.86 8.93 23.81
C ARG A 538 23.94 8.67 22.74
N ARG A 539 23.64 9.02 21.48
CA ARG A 539 24.55 8.83 20.35
C ARG A 539 25.85 9.63 20.47
N ALA A 540 25.86 10.79 21.11
CA ALA A 540 27.09 11.52 21.37
C ALA A 540 28.09 10.71 22.24
N THR A 541 27.58 9.77 23.04
CA THR A 541 28.40 8.82 23.80
C THR A 541 28.74 7.58 22.97
N ASP A 542 27.75 7.00 22.28
CA ASP A 542 27.91 5.73 21.55
C ASP A 542 28.71 5.89 20.24
N TYR A 543 28.56 7.02 19.56
CA TYR A 543 29.10 7.35 18.24
C TYR A 543 29.64 8.80 18.23
N PRO A 544 30.75 9.09 18.94
CA PRO A 544 31.24 10.46 19.13
C PRO A 544 31.64 11.15 17.82
N ASP A 545 31.99 10.39 16.78
CA ASP A 545 32.35 10.93 15.46
C ASP A 545 31.13 11.29 14.60
N MET A 546 29.92 10.89 15.00
CA MET A 546 28.70 11.18 14.24
C MET A 546 28.26 12.63 14.44
N ARG A 547 28.46 13.46 13.42
CA ARG A 547 28.14 14.89 13.47
C ARG A 547 26.65 15.17 13.24
N TYR A 548 26.03 16.03 14.04
CA TYR A 548 24.70 16.61 13.78
C TYR A 548 24.78 18.14 13.86
N SER A 549 23.84 18.83 13.20
CA SER A 549 23.58 20.24 13.50
C SER A 549 23.20 20.40 14.97
N LYS A 550 23.78 21.40 15.65
CA LYS A 550 23.45 21.73 17.04
C LYS A 550 22.15 22.52 17.16
N THR A 551 21.60 23.01 16.04
CA THR A 551 20.35 23.79 16.02
C THR A 551 19.20 23.06 16.73
N ALA A 552 19.05 21.75 16.49
CA ALA A 552 17.97 20.96 17.11
C ALA A 552 18.15 20.78 18.63
N ASP A 553 19.40 20.75 19.13
CA ASP A 553 19.68 20.67 20.56
C ASP A 553 19.38 22.02 21.23
N LYS A 554 19.85 23.13 20.64
CA LYS A 554 19.57 24.50 21.09
C LYS A 554 18.06 24.78 21.14
N LEU A 555 17.29 24.26 20.18
CA LEU A 555 15.82 24.37 20.19
C LEU A 555 15.21 23.70 21.43
N CYS A 556 15.66 22.49 21.77
CA CYS A 556 15.18 21.76 22.94
C CYS A 556 15.61 22.40 24.26
N GLU A 557 16.78 23.04 24.32
CA GLU A 557 17.23 23.80 25.49
C GLU A 557 16.30 24.98 25.82
N LEU A 558 15.59 25.52 24.82
CA LEU A 558 14.53 26.52 25.00
C LEU A 558 13.17 25.94 25.41
N GLY A 559 13.08 24.63 25.64
CA GLY A 559 11.81 23.94 25.98
C GLY A 559 10.85 23.81 24.80
N ARG A 560 11.31 24.01 23.56
CA ARG A 560 10.47 24.01 22.35
C ARG A 560 10.30 22.60 21.78
N PHE A 561 9.48 21.79 22.44
CA PHE A 561 9.30 20.37 22.13
C PHE A 561 8.24 20.04 21.07
N GLY A 562 7.68 21.03 20.38
CA GLY A 562 6.73 20.83 19.28
C GLY A 562 5.28 21.09 19.68
N GLN A 563 4.35 20.39 19.03
CA GLN A 563 2.90 20.63 19.18
C GLN A 563 2.41 20.41 20.61
N LYS A 564 3.01 19.48 21.35
CA LYS A 564 2.62 19.16 22.73
C LYS A 564 2.89 20.30 23.72
N THR A 565 3.84 21.19 23.41
CA THR A 565 4.16 22.39 24.19
C THR A 565 3.64 23.67 23.53
N GLY A 566 2.95 23.57 22.38
CA GLY A 566 2.54 24.71 21.58
C GLY A 566 3.69 25.44 20.86
N ALA A 567 4.92 24.92 20.95
CA ALA A 567 6.13 25.59 20.49
C ALA A 567 7.22 24.57 20.15
N GLY A 568 7.70 24.58 18.90
CA GLY A 568 8.78 23.76 18.35
C GLY A 568 9.58 24.55 17.31
N TRP A 569 9.89 23.93 16.18
CA TRP A 569 10.36 24.64 14.98
C TRP A 569 9.36 25.69 14.51
N TYR A 570 8.07 25.45 14.79
CA TYR A 570 6.97 26.38 14.57
C TYR A 570 6.26 26.71 15.88
N ASP A 571 5.48 27.78 15.87
CA ASP A 571 4.51 28.08 16.92
C ASP A 571 3.14 27.46 16.57
N TYR A 572 2.45 26.93 17.57
CA TYR A 572 1.16 26.24 17.43
C TYR A 572 0.11 26.85 18.37
N GLN A 573 -1.05 27.21 17.79
CA GLN A 573 -2.17 27.74 18.55
C GLN A 573 -3.18 26.63 18.86
N VAL A 574 -3.69 26.61 20.09
CA VAL A 574 -4.72 25.65 20.52
C VAL A 574 -5.91 25.71 19.57
N GLY A 575 -6.33 24.55 19.07
CA GLY A 575 -7.47 24.43 18.15
C GLY A 575 -7.16 24.73 16.68
N LYS A 576 -5.95 25.20 16.35
CA LYS A 576 -5.48 25.36 14.97
C LYS A 576 -4.43 24.29 14.64
N ARG A 577 -4.33 23.94 13.36
CA ARG A 577 -3.36 22.96 12.85
C ARG A 577 -2.18 23.59 12.12
N ASP A 578 -2.20 24.91 11.98
CA ASP A 578 -1.21 25.64 11.21
C ASP A 578 0.14 25.63 11.93
N ALA A 579 1.21 25.36 11.17
CA ALA A 579 2.58 25.50 11.63
C ALA A 579 3.03 26.94 11.33
N ILE A 580 3.08 27.79 12.36
CA ILE A 580 3.35 29.23 12.21
C ILE A 580 4.86 29.47 12.32
N PRO A 581 5.54 30.08 11.32
CA PRO A 581 6.96 30.38 11.43
C PRO A 581 7.28 31.24 12.66
N SER A 582 8.29 30.85 13.42
CA SER A 582 8.66 31.50 14.68
C SER A 582 9.91 32.38 14.52
N THR A 583 9.83 33.66 14.88
CA THR A 583 10.99 34.56 14.87
C THR A 583 12.08 34.09 15.84
N VAL A 584 11.70 33.54 17.00
CA VAL A 584 12.64 32.95 17.97
C VAL A 584 13.50 31.86 17.35
N VAL A 585 12.91 31.02 16.49
CA VAL A 585 13.63 29.93 15.80
C VAL A 585 14.55 30.49 14.71
N LEU A 586 14.11 31.51 13.97
CA LEU A 586 14.94 32.16 12.96
C LEU A 586 16.17 32.85 13.59
N ASP A 587 15.98 33.54 14.71
CA ASP A 587 17.05 34.20 15.46
C ASP A 587 18.03 33.17 16.05
N LEU A 588 17.52 32.05 16.57
CA LEU A 588 18.35 30.94 17.06
C LEU A 588 19.24 30.35 15.96
N ILE A 589 18.69 30.11 14.76
CA ILE A 589 19.44 29.60 13.62
C ILE A 589 20.50 30.63 13.18
N ALA A 590 20.12 31.91 13.08
CA ALA A 590 21.04 32.97 12.69
C ALA A 590 22.20 33.11 13.68
N GLN A 591 21.91 33.04 14.98
CA GLN A 591 22.92 33.07 16.03
C GLN A 591 23.81 31.82 15.97
N HIS A 592 23.25 30.62 15.76
CA HIS A 592 24.06 29.41 15.61
C HIS A 592 25.05 29.50 14.44
N ARG A 593 24.61 29.98 13.27
CA ARG A 593 25.50 30.19 12.12
C ARG A 593 26.64 31.15 12.45
N LYS A 594 26.35 32.22 13.18
CA LYS A 594 27.35 33.19 13.64
C LYS A 594 28.36 32.55 14.59
N ASP A 595 27.89 31.75 15.54
CA ASP A 595 28.74 31.04 16.50
C ASP A 595 29.72 30.07 15.80
N GLU A 596 29.24 29.37 14.77
CA GLU A 596 30.03 28.40 13.99
C GLU A 596 30.85 29.04 12.85
N GLY A 597 30.77 30.37 12.67
CA GLY A 597 31.45 31.08 11.57
C GLY A 597 30.94 30.71 10.17
N ILE A 598 29.70 30.25 10.04
CA ILE A 598 29.10 29.82 8.77
C ILE A 598 28.44 31.03 8.08
N THR A 599 28.86 31.31 6.85
CA THR A 599 28.19 32.31 6.01
C THR A 599 27.02 31.66 5.26
N PRO A 600 25.76 32.09 5.48
CA PRO A 600 24.61 31.45 4.85
C PRO A 600 24.63 31.64 3.33
N ARG A 601 24.33 30.57 2.60
CA ARG A 601 24.16 30.58 1.13
C ARG A 601 22.71 30.33 0.75
N LYS A 602 22.37 30.71 -0.48
CA LYS A 602 21.08 30.32 -1.07
C LYS A 602 21.11 28.83 -1.44
N ILE A 603 20.13 28.08 -0.97
CA ILE A 603 19.95 26.66 -1.29
C ILE A 603 18.67 26.52 -2.13
N SER A 604 18.75 25.78 -3.23
CA SER A 604 17.61 25.55 -4.14
C SER A 604 16.64 24.50 -3.57
N ASP A 605 15.38 24.53 -4.02
CA ASP A 605 14.40 23.49 -3.70
C ASP A 605 14.91 22.11 -4.17
N GLU A 606 15.55 22.08 -5.34
CA GLU A 606 16.11 20.86 -5.93
C GLU A 606 17.22 20.28 -5.06
N GLU A 607 18.14 21.11 -4.56
CA GLU A 607 19.21 20.65 -3.67
C GLU A 607 18.66 20.14 -2.34
N ILE A 608 17.67 20.83 -1.76
CA ILE A 608 16.99 20.38 -0.54
C ILE A 608 16.41 18.98 -0.76
N VAL A 609 15.63 18.80 -1.83
CA VAL A 609 15.01 17.50 -2.15
C VAL A 609 16.07 16.43 -2.37
N GLN A 610 17.12 16.73 -3.13
CA GLN A 610 18.20 15.76 -3.39
C GLN A 610 18.92 15.35 -2.10
N ARG A 611 19.30 16.30 -1.23
CA ARG A 611 20.00 15.95 0.02
C ARG A 611 19.12 15.14 0.96
N LEU A 612 17.85 15.51 1.08
CA LEU A 612 16.91 14.77 1.93
C LEU A 612 16.63 13.36 1.39
N VAL A 613 16.28 13.24 0.11
CA VAL A 613 15.89 11.94 -0.48
C VAL A 613 17.11 11.04 -0.69
N TYR A 614 18.24 11.57 -1.14
CA TYR A 614 19.44 10.74 -1.37
C TYR A 614 20.08 10.28 -0.06
N ALA A 615 19.89 10.99 1.05
CA ALA A 615 20.26 10.47 2.36
C ALA A 615 19.47 9.19 2.71
N LEU A 616 18.17 9.17 2.44
CA LEU A 616 17.34 7.97 2.57
C LEU A 616 17.85 6.84 1.68
N VAL A 617 18.13 7.15 0.41
CA VAL A 617 18.58 6.17 -0.58
C VAL A 617 19.93 5.56 -0.19
N ASN A 618 20.88 6.37 0.28
CA ASN A 618 22.20 5.88 0.66
C ASN A 618 22.11 4.92 1.84
N GLU A 619 21.38 5.30 2.89
CA GLU A 619 21.16 4.44 4.06
C GLU A 619 20.36 3.19 3.70
N GLY A 620 19.34 3.31 2.85
CA GLY A 620 18.57 2.18 2.34
C GLY A 620 19.43 1.18 1.56
N ALA A 621 20.44 1.64 0.82
CA ALA A 621 21.36 0.77 0.12
C ALA A 621 22.28 -0.01 1.08
N HIS A 622 22.75 0.62 2.17
CA HIS A 622 23.48 -0.08 3.24
C HIS A 622 22.60 -1.12 3.95
N ILE A 623 21.35 -0.78 4.26
CA ILE A 623 20.38 -1.71 4.85
C ILE A 623 20.16 -2.96 3.99
N LEU A 624 20.16 -2.83 2.66
CA LEU A 624 20.08 -3.96 1.74
C LEU A 624 21.35 -4.80 1.73
N GLU A 625 22.52 -4.16 1.72
CA GLU A 625 23.82 -4.83 1.72
C GLU A 625 24.04 -5.65 3.01
N GLU A 626 23.60 -5.10 4.14
CA GLU A 626 23.67 -5.75 5.46
C GLU A 626 22.61 -6.85 5.65
N GLY A 627 21.65 -6.98 4.72
CA GLY A 627 20.56 -7.95 4.82
C GLY A 627 19.51 -7.61 5.88
N ILE A 628 19.48 -6.36 6.37
CA ILE A 628 18.46 -5.88 7.31
C ILE A 628 17.10 -5.81 6.62
N ALA A 629 17.04 -5.34 5.38
CA ALA A 629 15.87 -5.52 4.51
C ALA A 629 16.17 -6.57 3.43
N SER A 630 15.20 -7.44 3.13
CA SER A 630 15.41 -8.51 2.17
C SER A 630 15.41 -8.06 0.70
N LYS A 631 14.79 -6.90 0.42
CA LYS A 631 14.57 -6.37 -0.93
C LYS A 631 14.24 -4.88 -0.88
N SER A 632 14.56 -4.16 -1.95
CA SER A 632 14.34 -2.70 -2.06
C SER A 632 12.86 -2.30 -1.93
N GLY A 633 11.95 -3.12 -2.45
CA GLY A 633 10.51 -2.91 -2.30
C GLY A 633 10.02 -2.91 -0.84
N ASP A 634 10.69 -3.62 0.07
CA ASP A 634 10.35 -3.61 1.50
C ASP A 634 10.62 -2.23 2.11
N ILE A 635 11.76 -1.62 1.76
CA ILE A 635 12.14 -0.27 2.15
C ILE A 635 11.14 0.76 1.61
N ASP A 636 10.76 0.62 0.34
CA ASP A 636 9.77 1.50 -0.26
C ASP A 636 8.42 1.42 0.47
N MET A 637 7.96 0.22 0.82
CA MET A 637 6.73 0.03 1.59
C MET A 637 6.80 0.65 2.99
N VAL A 638 7.94 0.57 3.67
CA VAL A 638 8.17 1.27 4.95
C VAL A 638 7.95 2.78 4.78
N TYR A 639 8.57 3.39 3.77
CA TYR A 639 8.49 4.83 3.57
C TYR A 639 7.11 5.35 3.15
N LEU A 640 6.37 4.55 2.39
CA LEU A 640 5.01 4.90 1.97
C LEU A 640 4.00 4.78 3.10
N THR A 641 4.14 3.75 3.94
CA THR A 641 3.14 3.40 4.95
C THR A 641 3.46 3.93 6.36
N GLY A 642 4.70 4.34 6.60
CA GLY A 642 5.20 4.87 7.87
C GLY A 642 5.65 6.34 7.82
N TYR A 643 6.22 6.80 6.71
CA TYR A 643 6.91 8.11 6.64
C TYR A 643 6.30 9.10 5.64
N GLY A 644 5.19 8.74 5.00
CA GLY A 644 4.44 9.64 4.12
C GLY A 644 5.18 10.02 2.83
N PHE A 645 6.04 9.14 2.31
CA PHE A 645 6.66 9.30 0.99
C PHE A 645 5.57 9.32 -0.11
N PRO A 646 5.71 10.13 -1.18
CA PRO A 646 4.71 10.23 -2.24
C PRO A 646 4.50 8.91 -3.00
N ILE A 647 3.28 8.37 -2.93
CA ILE A 647 2.85 7.12 -3.60
C ILE A 647 3.13 7.14 -5.10
N TRP A 648 2.85 8.25 -5.79
CA TRP A 648 3.08 8.40 -7.23
C TRP A 648 4.56 8.41 -7.64
N ARG A 649 5.49 8.37 -6.67
CA ARG A 649 6.93 8.21 -6.89
C ARG A 649 7.48 6.85 -6.44
N GLY A 650 6.65 5.96 -5.88
CA GLY A 650 6.98 4.55 -5.66
C GLY A 650 7.84 4.22 -4.43
N GLY A 651 8.39 5.22 -3.73
CA GLY A 651 9.32 5.01 -2.61
C GLY A 651 10.74 5.50 -2.94
N PRO A 652 11.62 5.68 -1.93
CA PRO A 652 12.95 6.24 -2.13
C PRO A 652 13.82 5.39 -3.06
N MET A 653 13.79 4.06 -2.96
CA MET A 653 14.65 3.16 -3.74
C MET A 653 14.19 3.11 -5.21
N HIS A 654 12.88 3.03 -5.41
CA HIS A 654 12.28 3.13 -6.75
C HIS A 654 12.53 4.50 -7.39
N TYR A 655 12.36 5.59 -6.64
CA TYR A 655 12.62 6.94 -7.12
C TYR A 655 14.08 7.11 -7.56
N ALA A 656 15.05 6.61 -6.78
CA ALA A 656 16.46 6.62 -7.17
C ALA A 656 16.70 5.87 -8.49
N SER A 657 16.05 4.72 -8.66
CA SER A 657 16.10 3.94 -9.90
C SER A 657 15.49 4.69 -11.09
N GLN A 658 14.45 5.50 -10.87
CA GLN A 658 13.85 6.36 -11.91
C GLN A 658 14.72 7.58 -12.29
N VAL A 659 15.50 8.10 -11.35
CA VAL A 659 16.45 9.20 -11.60
C VAL A 659 17.71 8.72 -12.32
N ASP A 660 17.99 7.41 -12.26
CA ASP A 660 19.24 6.73 -12.61
C ASP A 660 20.31 6.81 -11.50
N LEU A 661 20.86 5.64 -11.13
CA LEU A 661 21.76 5.50 -9.98
C LEU A 661 23.13 6.14 -10.21
N TYR A 662 23.58 6.29 -11.46
CA TYR A 662 24.79 7.04 -11.76
C TYR A 662 24.61 8.51 -11.40
N ASN A 663 23.48 9.12 -11.79
CA ASN A 663 23.18 10.51 -11.44
C ASN A 663 23.03 10.74 -9.93
N VAL A 664 22.46 9.75 -9.22
CA VAL A 664 22.38 9.78 -7.76
C VAL A 664 23.78 9.76 -7.14
N ALA A 665 24.65 8.83 -7.56
CA ALA A 665 26.01 8.72 -7.06
C ALA A 665 26.86 9.99 -7.33
N GLU A 666 26.75 10.59 -8.52
CA GLU A 666 27.45 11.84 -8.85
C GLU A 666 26.96 13.01 -8.00
N SER A 667 25.65 13.07 -7.70
CA SER A 667 25.10 14.09 -6.79
C SER A 667 25.63 13.91 -5.36
N MET A 668 25.71 12.67 -4.86
CA MET A 668 26.31 12.37 -3.56
C MET A 668 27.79 12.78 -3.51
N LYS A 669 28.59 12.43 -4.52
CA LYS A 669 30.00 12.86 -4.62
C LYS A 669 30.16 14.39 -4.65
N ARG A 670 29.19 15.11 -5.23
CA ARG A 670 29.16 16.57 -5.19
C ARG A 670 28.88 17.08 -3.78
N PHE A 671 27.91 16.50 -3.06
CA PHE A 671 27.62 16.86 -1.67
C PHE A 671 28.78 16.53 -0.72
N ALA A 672 29.54 15.45 -0.98
CA ALA A 672 30.73 15.11 -0.21
C ALA A 672 31.84 16.18 -0.24
N LYS A 673 31.83 17.08 -1.25
CA LYS A 673 32.76 18.22 -1.34
C LYS A 673 32.34 19.43 -0.51
N ASN A 674 31.15 19.40 0.09
CA ASN A 674 30.64 20.49 0.90
C ASN A 674 31.28 20.49 2.30
N PRO A 675 32.06 21.52 2.68
CA PRO A 675 32.77 21.53 3.96
C PRO A 675 31.82 21.61 5.18
N HIS A 676 30.58 22.06 4.98
CA HIS A 676 29.58 22.16 6.05
C HIS A 676 28.71 20.90 6.17
N ASP A 677 28.98 19.87 5.37
CA ASP A 677 28.27 18.58 5.37
C ASP A 677 29.20 17.43 5.78
N ASP A 678 28.64 16.24 5.94
CA ASP A 678 29.40 15.03 6.26
C ASP A 678 29.89 14.34 4.98
N ALA A 679 31.15 14.60 4.64
CA ALA A 679 31.80 14.01 3.48
C ALA A 679 31.86 12.48 3.53
N ALA A 680 31.99 11.88 4.73
CA ALA A 680 32.05 10.44 4.89
C ALA A 680 30.67 9.80 4.62
N PHE A 681 29.60 10.42 5.12
CA PHE A 681 28.22 9.98 4.86
C PHE A 681 27.86 10.05 3.37
N TRP A 682 28.33 11.08 2.66
CA TRP A 682 28.04 11.26 1.23
C TRP A 682 28.88 10.39 0.29
N LYS A 683 29.74 9.53 0.83
CA LYS A 683 30.30 8.44 0.03
C LYS A 683 29.13 7.53 -0.39
N PRO A 684 28.89 7.31 -1.70
CA PRO A 684 27.83 6.41 -2.13
C PRO A 684 28.04 5.01 -1.56
N ALA A 685 26.96 4.37 -1.13
CA ALA A 685 27.00 2.99 -0.66
C ALA A 685 27.56 2.07 -1.76
N PRO A 686 28.35 1.02 -1.42
CA PRO A 686 28.97 0.15 -2.42
C PRO A 686 27.95 -0.48 -3.39
N LEU A 687 26.76 -0.82 -2.88
CA LEU A 687 25.65 -1.32 -3.71
C LEU A 687 25.22 -0.32 -4.80
N ILE A 688 25.16 0.98 -4.48
CA ILE A 688 24.82 2.02 -5.47
C ILE A 688 25.89 2.09 -6.55
N GLU A 689 27.17 2.14 -6.15
CA GLU A 689 28.28 2.21 -7.11
C GLU A 689 28.31 0.99 -8.04
N LYS A 690 28.11 -0.20 -7.47
CA LYS A 690 28.03 -1.44 -8.23
C LYS A 690 26.88 -1.43 -9.24
N LEU A 691 25.67 -1.12 -8.80
CA LEU A 691 24.49 -1.12 -9.69
C LEU A 691 24.60 -0.04 -10.77
N ALA A 692 25.12 1.15 -10.43
CA ALA A 692 25.38 2.21 -11.41
C ALA A 692 26.41 1.78 -12.46
N ALA A 693 27.50 1.12 -12.06
CA ALA A 693 28.51 0.61 -12.99
C ALA A 693 27.98 -0.51 -13.90
N GLU A 694 27.04 -1.32 -13.42
CA GLU A 694 26.40 -2.40 -14.18
C GLU A 694 25.19 -1.93 -15.02
N GLY A 695 24.80 -0.66 -14.93
CA GLY A 695 23.59 -0.14 -15.59
C GLY A 695 22.29 -0.77 -15.08
N LYS A 696 22.27 -1.17 -13.80
CA LYS A 696 21.14 -1.85 -13.13
C LYS A 696 20.40 -0.94 -12.16
N GLN A 697 19.21 -1.38 -11.77
CA GLN A 697 18.35 -0.73 -10.76
C GLN A 697 18.37 -1.53 -9.45
N PHE A 698 17.80 -0.97 -8.38
CA PHE A 698 17.65 -1.68 -7.10
C PHE A 698 16.63 -2.83 -7.13
N SER A 699 15.70 -2.79 -8.09
CA SER A 699 14.54 -3.68 -8.22
C SER A 699 14.78 -4.80 -9.21
#